data_AF-A0A4R4XMS7-F1
#
_entry.id   AF-A0A4R4XMS7-F1
#
_cell.length_a   1.000
_cell.length_b   1.000
_cell.length_c   1.000
_cell.angle_alpha   90.00
_cell.angle_beta   90.00
_cell.angle_gamma   90.00
#
_symmetry.space_group_name_H-M   'P 1'
#
loop_
_entity.id
_entity.type
_entity.pdbx_description
1 polymer ?
#
loop_
_entity_poly.entity_id
_entity_poly.type
_entity_poly.pdbx_seq_one_letter_code
_entity_poly.pdbx_strand_id
1 'polypeptide(L)'
;MLTKQESACPLLDDVHRIVADRACSVLSLDIFDTVLWRRVPRPTDAFALLGSRLRDAGLCPPWVTDATFRRMRIAAEEAARRGRDALGTEVSLFDIWRAMPAGVFGSAPLDQLAGAELRLERELTVVDLDVAELVRAARKQDVQVVLVSDTYFTEDQLAHLLDRPELGPLDDVRIFRSNQHGTDKASGLWEIVLRDIGRSPEQVVHVGDHEVADHEVPSELGVRTVHYRRFDEPYLDVLEREREPVEPFGDHAPDLDDLHGDFGLTSLRAKAVHSGVPFTTSALDVAWRYGAGVLGPVLTGFAEWAAAKAHEAGTRRLWCSMREGELLSRLINEAARARGWDVEAKPVWLSRFVTSLAALDPHDTDAVHAFIRTGYRLTVRQTLSVLDLHPGDVPGLATELDTVIDNGDIAGRVARALTETPHLCNRLAVTVTAARERMIKSLRDAGALDAAAPPRRAGEAGELTLVDLGWGGTIQRQLAAALKIARIGVRVSGLYLATDDRAERVYLAGLRAEGYLAQAGHPAHIAATVTRSPEIVEQCVNALCGSLIGFTEDGEPVLGETSDSPSQNAERRTVQDGILAFQHMWNRYVAASDGAWADLTGPGPARDRLARILVAALESPTADEAAVFGNWTHEDNFGSSLVTTLLPADLKPAIPYLSPGDLDDLHMRDSFWPALIAASDTGLGAMARAIAEGAIGAEAFEPAGEPYETRLRYRTADDRWHDPVRRRVRINHNGLSFARLAFEHHDTVDISLAIPGRPAIVRVDWIEAKVIAGGRRREQVLRWDRPEDFVGLHYADCRYLGGNLMEFDTPYAAVWLPLARRAGVPAVSSGQVTVAFAMLPQSMTGMAPRMPVDRRAERSARAARLTERLREEYRTAGVKGVAVGAGRVARRKLGDTR
;
A
#
# COMPACT_ATOMS: atom_id res chain seq x y z
N MET A 1 -32.08 29.25 -6.93
CA MET A 1 -31.75 28.52 -5.68
C MET A 1 -30.35 28.97 -5.29
N LEU A 2 -30.22 29.69 -4.18
CA LEU A 2 -28.91 30.12 -3.69
C LEU A 2 -28.07 28.88 -3.40
N THR A 3 -26.94 28.76 -4.09
CA THR A 3 -25.87 27.81 -3.80
C THR A 3 -25.47 27.95 -2.34
N LYS A 4 -25.68 26.90 -1.54
CA LYS A 4 -25.01 26.76 -0.24
C LYS A 4 -23.50 26.82 -0.54
N GLN A 5 -22.80 27.83 -0.02
CA GLN A 5 -21.37 27.69 0.20
C GLN A 5 -21.24 26.58 1.25
N GLU A 6 -20.87 25.38 0.81
CA GLU A 6 -20.40 24.34 1.72
C GLU A 6 -19.09 24.86 2.31
N SER A 7 -19.06 25.00 3.64
CA SER A 7 -17.85 25.35 4.37
C SER A 7 -16.85 24.20 4.21
N ALA A 8 -15.59 24.54 3.94
CA ALA A 8 -14.54 23.55 3.65
C ALA A 8 -14.04 22.80 4.92
N CYS A 9 -14.46 23.24 6.11
CA CYS A 9 -14.06 22.66 7.39
C CYS A 9 -15.30 22.41 8.28
N PRO A 10 -15.79 21.16 8.38
CA PRO A 10 -16.98 20.81 9.17
C PRO A 10 -16.89 21.23 10.65
N LEU A 11 -15.68 21.31 11.22
CA LEU A 11 -15.44 21.74 12.61
C LEU A 11 -15.84 23.22 12.85
N LEU A 12 -15.82 24.05 11.82
CA LEU A 12 -16.16 25.47 11.92
C LEU A 12 -17.60 25.78 11.48
N ASP A 13 -18.35 24.80 10.96
CA ASP A 13 -19.70 24.99 10.43
C ASP A 13 -20.66 25.58 11.46
N ASP A 14 -20.58 25.11 12.70
CA ASP A 14 -21.40 25.63 13.79
C ASP A 14 -21.01 27.06 14.16
N VAL A 15 -19.72 27.41 14.12
CA VAL A 15 -19.25 28.78 14.36
C VAL A 15 -19.71 29.72 13.24
N HIS A 16 -19.58 29.28 11.99
CA HIS A 16 -20.10 30.01 10.83
C HIS A 16 -21.60 30.28 10.97
N ARG A 17 -22.38 29.30 11.43
CA ARG A 17 -23.82 29.44 11.69
C ARG A 17 -24.09 30.44 12.82
N ILE A 18 -23.39 30.33 13.95
CA ILE A 18 -23.53 31.25 15.09
C ILE A 18 -23.22 32.70 14.68
N VAL A 19 -22.17 32.90 13.88
CA VAL A 19 -21.81 34.22 13.34
C VAL A 19 -22.85 34.72 12.35
N ALA A 20 -23.33 33.88 11.43
CA ALA A 20 -24.32 34.25 10.42
C ALA A 20 -25.67 34.64 11.05
N ASP A 21 -26.10 33.92 12.09
CA ASP A 21 -27.34 34.16 12.82
C ASP A 21 -27.21 35.32 13.83
N ARG A 22 -26.02 35.92 13.95
CA ARG A 22 -25.67 36.94 14.97
C ARG A 22 -25.98 36.48 16.39
N ALA A 23 -25.84 35.18 16.63
CA ALA A 23 -26.09 34.56 17.91
C ALA A 23 -24.92 34.76 18.88
N CYS A 24 -23.82 35.39 18.48
CA CYS A 24 -22.72 35.86 19.33
C CYS A 24 -22.41 37.35 19.07
N SER A 25 -21.84 38.02 20.06
CA SER A 25 -21.36 39.41 19.94
C SER A 25 -19.85 39.49 19.77
N VAL A 26 -19.13 38.46 20.20
CA VAL A 26 -17.67 38.40 20.14
C VAL A 26 -17.23 37.03 19.65
N LEU A 27 -16.35 37.02 18.64
CA LEU A 27 -15.57 35.87 18.22
C LEU A 27 -14.16 36.02 18.80
N SER A 28 -13.80 35.11 19.70
CA SER A 28 -12.46 34.99 20.28
C SER A 28 -11.70 33.85 19.59
N LEU A 29 -10.43 34.06 19.24
CA LEU A 29 -9.62 33.04 18.56
C LEU A 29 -8.28 32.88 19.27
N ASP A 30 -7.79 31.65 19.39
CA ASP A 30 -6.37 31.43 19.64
C ASP A 30 -5.51 31.78 18.40
N ILE A 31 -4.23 32.09 18.61
CA ILE A 31 -3.30 32.45 17.54
C ILE A 31 -2.64 31.21 16.92
N PHE A 32 -2.04 30.33 17.72
CA PHE A 32 -1.16 29.28 17.22
C PHE A 32 -1.92 27.95 17.12
N ASP A 33 -1.64 27.19 16.07
CA ASP A 33 -2.39 25.97 15.71
C ASP A 33 -3.91 26.21 15.52
N THR A 34 -4.35 27.49 15.47
CA THR A 34 -5.72 27.95 15.18
C THR A 34 -5.72 28.99 14.04
N VAL A 35 -5.33 30.25 14.27
CA VAL A 35 -5.24 31.27 13.20
C VAL A 35 -4.02 31.05 12.32
N LEU A 36 -2.90 30.66 12.94
CA LEU A 36 -1.64 30.32 12.29
C LEU A 36 -1.28 28.88 12.63
N TRP A 37 -1.05 28.04 11.62
CA TRP A 37 -0.52 26.68 11.81
C TRP A 37 0.90 26.61 11.26
N ARG A 38 1.69 25.61 11.69
CA ARG A 38 3.10 25.52 11.30
C ARG A 38 3.33 24.42 10.27
N ARG A 39 4.26 24.65 9.33
CA ARG A 39 4.83 23.65 8.42
C ARG A 39 5.87 22.77 9.12
N VAL A 40 5.52 22.31 10.32
CA VAL A 40 6.23 21.27 11.04
C VAL A 40 5.21 20.39 11.78
N PRO A 41 5.53 19.12 12.04
CA PRO A 41 4.63 18.20 12.73
C PRO A 41 4.26 18.72 14.13
N ARG A 42 5.27 19.12 14.92
CA ARG A 42 5.08 19.74 16.25
C ARG A 42 5.75 21.12 16.31
N PRO A 43 5.23 22.07 17.12
CA PRO A 43 5.89 23.36 17.33
C PRO A 43 7.35 23.25 17.77
N THR A 44 7.68 22.26 18.60
CA THR A 44 9.05 22.04 19.09
C THR A 44 10.03 21.55 18.02
N ASP A 45 9.56 21.09 16.86
CA ASP A 45 10.42 20.73 15.73
C ASP A 45 11.01 21.98 15.04
N ALA A 46 10.36 23.14 15.17
CA ALA A 46 10.93 24.41 14.69
C ALA A 46 12.29 24.72 15.35
N PHE A 47 12.50 24.29 16.60
CA PHE A 47 13.77 24.50 17.29
C PHE A 47 14.92 23.69 16.68
N ALA A 48 14.65 22.52 16.09
CA ALA A 48 15.66 21.76 15.37
C ALA A 48 16.16 22.56 14.16
N LEU A 49 15.23 23.11 13.37
CA LEU A 49 15.53 23.97 12.22
C LEU A 49 16.25 25.27 12.63
N LEU A 50 15.88 25.84 13.77
CA LEU A 50 16.57 27.00 14.33
C LEU A 50 18.04 26.68 14.66
N GLY A 51 18.29 25.52 15.28
CA GLY A 51 19.63 25.04 15.57
C GLY A 51 20.48 24.92 14.31
N SER A 52 19.94 24.29 13.26
CA SER A 52 20.56 24.16 11.94
C SER A 52 20.97 25.51 11.37
N ARG A 53 20.03 26.45 11.28
CA ARG A 53 20.28 27.79 10.71
C ARG A 53 21.26 28.62 11.52
N LEU A 54 21.22 28.54 12.85
CA LEU A 54 22.18 29.25 13.69
C LEU A 54 23.60 28.68 13.54
N ARG A 55 23.74 27.37 13.31
CA ARG A 55 25.05 26.77 12.99
C ARG A 55 25.57 27.26 11.64
N ASP A 56 24.73 27.24 10.61
CA ASP A 56 25.10 27.70 9.27
C ASP A 56 25.47 29.20 9.25
N ALA A 57 24.82 29.99 10.09
CA ALA A 57 25.14 31.40 10.31
C ALA A 57 26.41 31.63 11.18
N GLY A 58 27.03 30.57 11.71
CA GLY A 58 28.19 30.65 12.60
C GLY A 58 27.88 31.18 14.01
N LEU A 59 26.60 31.23 14.39
CA LEU A 59 26.10 31.69 15.69
C LEU A 59 25.98 30.55 16.71
N CYS A 60 26.00 29.29 16.25
CA CYS A 60 25.99 28.10 17.08
C CYS A 60 27.17 27.18 16.67
N PRO A 61 27.88 26.56 17.63
CA PRO A 61 29.06 25.78 17.30
C PRO A 61 28.70 24.43 16.65
N PRO A 62 29.57 23.88 15.77
CA PRO A 62 29.27 22.66 15.00
C PRO A 62 28.95 21.40 15.83
N TRP A 63 29.36 21.35 17.10
CA TRP A 63 29.12 20.20 17.97
C TRP A 63 27.69 20.14 18.53
N VAL A 64 26.93 21.25 18.48
CA VAL A 64 25.54 21.31 18.97
C VAL A 64 24.62 20.82 17.87
N THR A 65 24.28 19.53 17.89
CA THR A 65 23.33 18.93 16.93
C THR A 65 21.94 19.54 17.05
N ASP A 66 21.09 19.38 16.03
CA ASP A 66 19.70 19.88 16.04
C ASP A 66 18.89 19.34 17.21
N ALA A 67 19.05 18.05 17.50
CA ALA A 67 18.43 17.42 18.67
C ALA A 67 18.93 18.05 19.99
N THR A 68 20.22 18.39 20.07
CA THR A 68 20.81 19.02 21.27
C THR A 68 20.29 20.45 21.43
N PHE A 69 20.30 21.24 20.35
CA PHE A 69 19.77 22.61 20.38
C PHE A 69 18.30 22.63 20.78
N ARG A 70 17.47 21.78 20.15
CA ARG A 70 16.05 21.62 20.48
C ARG A 70 15.84 21.37 21.97
N ARG A 71 16.57 20.42 22.55
CA ARG A 71 16.49 20.12 24.00
C ARG A 71 16.94 21.29 24.87
N MET A 72 18.01 22.00 24.48
CA MET A 72 18.46 23.19 25.19
C MET A 72 17.38 24.28 25.19
N ARG A 73 16.74 24.53 24.04
CA ARG A 73 15.72 25.57 23.88
C ARG A 73 14.45 25.27 24.67
N ILE A 74 14.03 24.00 24.72
CA ILE A 74 12.91 23.54 25.55
C ILE A 74 13.25 23.72 27.05
N ALA A 75 14.41 23.23 27.49
CA ALA A 75 14.83 23.33 28.88
C ALA A 75 15.02 24.79 29.35
N ALA A 76 15.46 25.67 28.46
CA ALA A 76 15.60 27.10 28.75
C ALA A 76 14.25 27.78 28.99
N GLU A 77 13.20 27.39 28.27
CA GLU A 77 11.85 27.89 28.52
C GLU A 77 11.35 27.46 29.89
N GLU A 78 11.44 26.17 30.22
CA GLU A 78 11.08 25.66 31.53
C GLU A 78 11.85 26.35 32.67
N ALA A 79 13.16 26.57 32.48
CA ALA A 79 14.01 27.26 33.45
C ALA A 79 13.60 28.73 33.62
N ALA A 80 13.26 29.42 32.53
CA ALA A 80 12.78 30.80 32.58
C ALA A 80 11.44 30.89 33.33
N ARG A 81 10.51 29.94 33.12
CA ARG A 81 9.20 29.90 33.80
C ARG A 81 9.34 29.64 35.30
N ARG A 82 10.19 28.69 35.71
CA ARG A 82 10.48 28.41 37.14
C ARG A 82 11.15 29.57 37.89
N GLY A 83 11.82 30.48 37.18
CA GLY A 83 12.53 31.61 37.80
C GLY A 83 11.62 32.76 38.27
N ARG A 84 10.30 32.70 38.02
CA ARG A 84 9.38 33.83 38.16
C ARG A 84 8.27 33.67 39.22
N ASP A 85 8.37 32.72 40.15
CA ASP A 85 7.31 32.36 41.12
C ASP A 85 6.59 33.53 41.85
N ALA A 86 7.19 34.74 41.95
CA ALA A 86 6.56 35.93 42.55
C ALA A 86 5.91 36.94 41.56
N LEU A 87 6.10 36.77 40.24
CA LEU A 87 5.68 37.71 39.18
C LEU A 87 4.74 37.07 38.11
N GLY A 88 4.41 35.78 38.27
CA GLY A 88 3.66 34.98 37.29
C GLY A 88 4.54 34.00 36.52
N THR A 89 3.98 32.92 35.98
CA THR A 89 4.72 31.86 35.26
C THR A 89 5.10 32.24 33.82
N GLU A 90 4.65 33.39 33.34
CA GLU A 90 4.80 33.80 31.96
C GLU A 90 6.15 34.51 31.66
N VAL A 91 6.71 34.21 30.50
CA VAL A 91 8.06 34.61 30.09
C VAL A 91 8.05 35.30 28.72
N SER A 92 9.03 36.17 28.45
CA SER A 92 9.24 36.69 27.09
C SER A 92 10.26 35.84 26.33
N LEU A 93 10.26 35.94 25.00
CA LEU A 93 11.31 35.33 24.17
C LEU A 93 12.73 35.68 24.64
N PHE A 94 12.93 36.92 25.09
CA PHE A 94 14.22 37.38 25.63
C PHE A 94 14.60 36.72 26.96
N ASP A 95 13.62 36.43 27.82
CA ASP A 95 13.89 35.72 29.07
C ASP A 95 14.32 34.27 28.80
N ILE A 96 13.71 33.64 27.79
CA ILE A 96 14.10 32.30 27.38
C ILE A 96 15.52 32.30 26.80
N TRP A 97 15.85 33.24 25.92
CA TRP A 97 17.21 33.35 25.39
C TRP A 97 18.25 33.74 26.46
N ARG A 98 17.87 34.44 27.53
CA ARG A 98 18.75 34.67 28.69
C ARG A 98 19.00 33.40 29.51
N ALA A 99 18.05 32.46 29.52
CA ALA A 99 18.22 31.17 30.18
C ALA A 99 19.08 30.19 29.35
N MET A 100 19.29 30.46 28.06
CA MET A 100 20.22 29.71 27.22
C MET A 100 21.69 29.96 27.64
N PRO A 101 22.59 28.95 27.53
CA PRO A 101 23.97 29.08 27.98
C PRO A 101 24.77 30.01 27.07
N ALA A 102 25.06 31.24 27.55
CA ALA A 102 25.76 32.28 26.78
C ALA A 102 27.09 31.82 26.17
N GLY A 103 27.84 30.95 26.86
CA GLY A 103 29.12 30.41 26.37
C GLY A 103 29.01 29.59 25.07
N VAL A 104 27.81 29.08 24.74
CA VAL A 104 27.57 28.35 23.48
C VAL A 104 27.43 29.32 22.30
N PHE A 105 26.85 30.51 22.52
CA PHE A 105 26.53 31.48 21.46
C PHE A 105 27.59 32.58 21.30
N GLY A 106 28.73 32.44 21.99
CA GLY A 106 29.85 33.37 21.90
C GLY A 106 29.45 34.81 22.27
N SER A 107 29.77 35.75 21.39
CA SER A 107 29.43 37.18 21.54
C SER A 107 28.19 37.58 20.74
N ALA A 108 27.37 36.64 20.27
CA ALA A 108 26.16 36.95 19.52
C ALA A 108 25.20 37.79 20.39
N PRO A 109 24.75 38.97 19.90
CA PRO A 109 23.76 39.77 20.62
C PRO A 109 22.45 39.00 20.81
N LEU A 110 21.83 39.17 21.98
CA LEU A 110 20.56 38.52 22.32
C LEU A 110 19.45 38.82 21.29
N ASP A 111 19.39 40.07 20.82
CA ASP A 111 18.43 40.52 19.79
C ASP A 111 18.62 39.80 18.46
N GLN A 112 19.86 39.43 18.11
CA GLN A 112 20.15 38.68 16.89
C GLN A 112 19.60 37.25 16.98
N LEU A 113 19.74 36.61 18.14
CA LEU A 113 19.27 35.24 18.40
C LEU A 113 17.75 35.19 18.49
N ALA A 114 17.14 36.06 19.30
CA ALA A 114 15.68 36.19 19.40
C ALA A 114 15.06 36.58 18.05
N GLY A 115 15.70 37.47 17.30
CA GLY A 115 15.27 37.84 15.96
C GLY A 115 15.37 36.69 14.95
N ALA A 116 16.34 35.79 15.09
CA ALA A 116 16.45 34.60 14.25
C ALA A 116 15.31 33.62 14.50
N GLU A 117 14.95 33.39 15.77
CA GLU A 117 13.79 32.57 16.14
C GLU A 117 12.48 33.17 15.63
N LEU A 118 12.27 34.49 15.80
CA LEU A 118 11.08 35.17 15.29
C LEU A 118 10.95 35.07 13.76
N ARG A 119 12.06 35.25 13.03
CA ARG A 119 12.05 35.11 11.56
C ARG A 119 11.72 33.68 11.14
N LEU A 120 12.29 32.68 11.81
CA LEU A 120 11.97 31.28 11.53
C LEU A 120 10.48 30.99 11.80
N GLU A 121 9.96 31.46 12.92
CA GLU A 121 8.54 31.30 13.26
C GLU A 121 7.65 31.91 12.18
N ARG A 122 7.99 33.12 11.70
CA ARG A 122 7.31 33.79 10.60
C ARG A 122 7.36 32.98 9.30
N GLU A 123 8.48 32.33 9.01
CA GLU A 123 8.63 31.53 7.79
C GLU A 123 7.85 30.21 7.87
N LEU A 124 7.82 29.56 9.03
CA LEU A 124 7.14 28.27 9.21
C LEU A 124 5.63 28.40 9.41
N THR A 125 5.17 29.50 9.99
CA THR A 125 3.74 29.75 10.21
C THR A 125 3.02 30.13 8.92
N VAL A 126 1.82 29.58 8.77
CA VAL A 126 0.94 29.73 7.62
C VAL A 126 -0.46 30.06 8.14
N VAL A 127 -1.15 30.97 7.44
CA VAL A 127 -2.52 31.34 7.79
C VAL A 127 -3.45 30.17 7.57
N ASP A 128 -4.30 29.90 8.56
CA ASP A 128 -5.43 29.01 8.36
C ASP A 128 -6.49 29.70 7.49
N LEU A 129 -6.62 29.24 6.24
CA LEU A 129 -7.52 29.87 5.27
C LEU A 129 -9.00 29.71 5.62
N ASP A 130 -9.37 28.70 6.42
CA ASP A 130 -10.75 28.51 6.88
C ASP A 130 -11.07 29.47 8.04
N VAL A 131 -10.14 29.62 8.98
CA VAL A 131 -10.27 30.61 10.06
C VAL A 131 -10.23 32.03 9.50
N ALA A 132 -9.40 32.33 8.51
CA ALA A 132 -9.40 33.64 7.85
C ALA A 132 -10.75 33.96 7.17
N GLU A 133 -11.41 32.97 6.57
CA GLU A 133 -12.76 33.13 6.02
C GLU A 133 -13.79 33.37 7.13
N LEU A 134 -13.69 32.65 8.25
CA LEU A 134 -14.53 32.87 9.43
C LEU A 134 -14.39 34.28 10.01
N VAL A 135 -13.16 34.78 10.17
CA VAL A 135 -12.89 36.16 10.62
C VAL A 135 -13.54 37.16 9.68
N ARG A 136 -13.38 36.97 8.35
CA ARG A 136 -14.00 37.84 7.35
C ARG A 136 -15.52 37.84 7.45
N ALA A 137 -16.13 36.67 7.67
CA ALA A 137 -17.56 36.53 7.88
C ALA A 137 -18.03 37.25 9.17
N ALA A 138 -17.28 37.12 10.26
CA ALA A 138 -17.57 37.78 11.54
C ALA A 138 -17.55 39.31 11.42
N ARG A 139 -16.49 39.86 10.81
CA ARG A 139 -16.39 41.31 10.55
C ARG A 139 -17.53 41.83 9.69
N LYS A 140 -17.94 41.08 8.67
CA LYS A 140 -19.08 41.43 7.80
C LYS A 140 -20.43 41.50 8.54
N GLN A 141 -20.54 40.77 9.65
CA GLN A 141 -21.74 40.75 10.50
C GLN A 141 -21.64 41.68 11.72
N ASP A 142 -20.64 42.56 11.75
CA ASP A 142 -20.35 43.46 12.88
C ASP A 142 -20.10 42.71 14.22
N VAL A 143 -19.68 41.45 14.14
CA VAL A 143 -19.23 40.67 15.31
C VAL A 143 -17.82 41.14 15.66
N GLN A 144 -17.60 41.50 16.93
CA GLN A 144 -16.28 41.89 17.42
C GLN A 144 -15.34 40.68 17.38
N VAL A 145 -14.15 40.84 16.80
CA VAL A 145 -13.12 39.78 16.82
C VAL A 145 -12.05 40.16 17.84
N VAL A 146 -11.58 39.19 18.62
CA VAL A 146 -10.47 39.31 19.58
C VAL A 146 -9.55 38.10 19.46
N LEU A 147 -8.27 38.28 19.79
CA LEU A 147 -7.30 37.19 19.88
C LEU A 147 -6.93 36.96 21.35
N VAL A 148 -6.88 35.70 21.79
CA VAL A 148 -6.50 35.32 23.16
C VAL A 148 -5.50 34.18 23.03
N SER A 149 -4.25 34.38 23.47
CA SER A 149 -3.21 33.37 23.29
C SER A 149 -2.19 33.33 24.44
N ASP A 150 -1.80 32.10 24.79
CA ASP A 150 -0.69 31.85 25.70
C ASP A 150 0.62 31.91 24.90
N THR A 151 1.37 33.00 25.05
CA THR A 151 2.53 33.25 24.20
C THR A 151 3.60 34.11 24.87
N TYR A 152 4.86 33.75 24.61
CA TYR A 152 6.03 34.52 25.00
C TYR A 152 6.35 35.69 24.05
N PHE A 153 5.62 35.83 22.94
CA PHE A 153 5.84 36.92 21.98
C PHE A 153 5.28 38.26 22.47
N THR A 154 6.06 39.31 22.23
CA THR A 154 5.65 40.71 22.47
C THR A 154 4.67 41.20 21.40
N GLU A 155 4.20 42.44 21.54
CA GLU A 155 3.15 42.99 20.67
C GLU A 155 3.69 43.20 19.26
N ASP A 156 4.85 43.83 19.17
CA ASP A 156 5.56 44.06 17.92
C ASP A 156 5.92 42.73 17.22
N GLN A 157 6.26 41.71 18.00
CA GLN A 157 6.56 40.37 17.49
C GLN A 157 5.31 39.68 16.93
N LEU A 158 4.17 39.74 17.62
CA LEU A 158 2.90 39.20 17.11
C LEU A 158 2.35 40.00 15.94
N ALA A 159 2.51 41.33 15.94
CA ALA A 159 2.17 42.17 14.79
C ALA A 159 2.95 41.72 13.54
N HIS A 160 4.26 41.47 13.69
CA HIS A 160 5.06 40.86 12.63
C HIS A 160 4.57 39.43 12.27
N LEU A 161 4.20 38.64 13.27
CA LEU A 161 3.45 37.38 13.24
C LEU A 161 2.30 37.37 12.22
N LEU A 162 1.40 38.34 12.43
CA LEU A 162 0.05 38.39 11.89
C LEU A 162 -0.08 39.29 10.67
N ASP A 163 0.93 40.10 10.35
CA ASP A 163 0.97 40.97 9.16
C ASP A 163 0.93 40.14 7.87
N ARG A 164 -0.27 39.71 7.45
CA ARG A 164 -0.51 38.78 6.34
C ARG A 164 -1.67 39.32 5.51
N PRO A 165 -1.60 39.30 4.17
CA PRO A 165 -2.71 39.74 3.32
C PRO A 165 -4.04 39.04 3.64
N GLU A 166 -4.00 37.75 3.97
CA GLU A 166 -5.16 36.93 4.28
C GLU A 166 -5.84 37.32 5.60
N LEU A 167 -5.06 37.91 6.52
CA LEU A 167 -5.48 38.32 7.86
C LEU A 167 -5.81 39.81 7.98
N GLY A 168 -5.86 40.59 6.88
CA GLY A 168 -6.24 42.01 6.95
C GLY A 168 -7.52 42.33 7.75
N PRO A 169 -8.56 41.46 7.78
CA PRO A 169 -9.70 41.66 8.70
C PRO A 169 -9.36 41.66 10.20
N LEU A 170 -8.19 41.16 10.60
CA LEU A 170 -7.65 41.20 11.97
C LEU A 170 -6.87 42.49 12.28
N ASP A 171 -6.74 43.42 11.33
CA ASP A 171 -6.14 44.73 11.60
C ASP A 171 -6.87 45.42 12.77
N ASP A 172 -6.09 46.02 13.68
CA ASP A 172 -6.54 46.68 14.90
C ASP A 172 -7.35 45.80 15.89
N VAL A 173 -7.30 44.47 15.75
CA VAL A 173 -7.93 43.55 16.71
C VAL A 173 -7.19 43.60 18.05
N ARG A 174 -7.95 43.58 19.15
CA ARG A 174 -7.38 43.49 20.50
C ARG A 174 -6.81 42.09 20.74
N ILE A 175 -5.56 42.03 21.19
CA ILE A 175 -4.84 40.79 21.50
C ILE A 175 -4.60 40.70 23.01
N PHE A 176 -5.13 39.64 23.63
CA PHE A 176 -4.88 39.29 25.02
C PHE A 176 -3.78 38.22 25.07
N ARG A 177 -2.67 38.55 25.75
CA ARG A 177 -1.46 37.72 25.77
C ARG A 177 -1.12 37.34 27.20
N SER A 178 -0.83 36.08 27.45
CA SER A 178 -0.46 35.60 28.77
C SER A 178 0.74 36.37 29.37
N ASN A 179 1.82 36.57 28.61
CA ASN A 179 3.00 37.32 29.03
C ASN A 179 2.72 38.77 29.46
N GLN A 180 1.75 39.44 28.83
CA GLN A 180 1.37 40.80 29.23
C GLN A 180 0.67 40.82 30.60
N HIS A 181 -0.13 39.79 30.89
CA HIS A 181 -0.97 39.73 32.08
C HIS A 181 -0.38 38.88 33.22
N GLY A 182 0.72 38.17 32.96
CA GLY A 182 1.40 37.31 33.94
C GLY A 182 0.65 36.03 34.30
N THR A 183 -0.39 35.68 33.54
CA THR A 183 -1.24 34.51 33.76
C THR A 183 -1.63 33.89 32.42
N ASP A 184 -1.67 32.56 32.36
CA ASP A 184 -2.14 31.81 31.20
C ASP A 184 -3.68 31.68 31.18
N LYS A 185 -4.23 31.16 30.08
CA LYS A 185 -5.67 30.88 29.90
C LYS A 185 -6.21 29.92 30.94
N ALA A 186 -5.47 28.88 31.28
CA ALA A 186 -5.91 27.86 32.21
C ALA A 186 -6.03 28.37 33.66
N SER A 187 -5.29 29.42 34.02
CA SER A 187 -5.16 29.90 35.40
C SER A 187 -5.85 31.22 35.70
N GLY A 188 -6.08 32.10 34.72
CA GLY A 188 -6.67 33.42 35.02
C GLY A 188 -6.80 34.46 33.90
N LEU A 189 -6.38 34.15 32.66
CA LEU A 189 -6.47 35.12 31.55
C LEU A 189 -7.91 35.38 31.12
N TRP A 190 -8.80 34.37 31.22
CA TRP A 190 -10.18 34.49 30.78
C TRP A 190 -11.01 35.51 31.57
N GLU A 191 -10.77 35.64 32.88
CA GLU A 191 -11.42 36.65 33.71
C GLU A 191 -11.04 38.07 33.28
N ILE A 192 -9.78 38.27 32.88
CA ILE A 192 -9.28 39.54 32.34
C ILE A 192 -9.94 39.84 30.99
N VAL A 193 -9.97 38.84 30.10
CA VAL A 193 -10.59 38.93 28.77
C VAL A 193 -12.06 39.35 28.89
N LEU A 194 -12.85 38.64 29.70
CA LEU A 194 -14.29 38.91 29.87
C LEU A 194 -14.54 40.30 30.48
N ARG A 195 -13.75 40.70 31.48
CA ARG A 195 -13.84 42.03 32.11
C ARG A 195 -13.57 43.14 31.09
N ASP A 196 -12.50 43.01 30.31
CA ASP A 196 -12.03 44.08 29.42
C ASP A 196 -12.84 44.16 28.11
N ILE A 197 -13.46 43.06 27.69
CA ILE A 197 -14.41 43.01 26.57
C ILE A 197 -15.79 43.56 26.98
N GLY A 198 -16.18 43.39 28.26
CA GLY A 198 -17.42 43.95 28.80
C GLY A 198 -18.68 43.27 28.27
N ARG A 199 -18.61 41.98 27.94
CA ARG A 199 -19.73 41.15 27.45
C ARG A 199 -19.96 39.98 28.40
N SER A 200 -21.19 39.45 28.42
CA SER A 200 -21.44 38.23 29.20
C SER A 200 -20.76 37.03 28.54
N PRO A 201 -20.31 36.02 29.30
CA PRO A 201 -19.59 34.86 28.76
C PRO A 201 -20.36 34.17 27.62
N GLU A 202 -21.68 34.06 27.75
CA GLU A 202 -22.54 33.37 26.78
C GLU A 202 -22.59 34.13 25.43
N GLN A 203 -22.23 35.41 25.39
CA GLN A 203 -22.17 36.21 24.16
C GLN A 203 -20.85 36.03 23.39
N VAL A 204 -19.88 35.36 23.99
CA VAL A 204 -18.57 35.07 23.41
C VAL A 204 -18.58 33.65 22.84
N VAL A 205 -18.04 33.51 21.63
CA VAL A 205 -17.66 32.21 21.07
C VAL A 205 -16.15 32.18 20.93
N HIS A 206 -15.49 31.19 21.51
CA HIS A 206 -14.06 30.98 21.39
C HIS A 206 -13.74 29.75 20.51
N VAL A 207 -12.70 29.87 19.69
CA VAL A 207 -12.13 28.78 18.90
C VAL A 207 -10.64 28.68 19.20
N GLY A 208 -10.19 27.50 19.63
CA GLY A 208 -8.78 27.23 19.96
C GLY A 208 -8.49 25.73 19.99
N ASP A 209 -7.23 25.34 19.92
CA ASP A 209 -6.78 23.95 19.74
C ASP A 209 -6.54 23.21 21.06
N HIS A 210 -6.33 23.93 22.17
CA HIS A 210 -5.97 23.31 23.43
C HIS A 210 -7.21 22.95 24.27
N GLU A 211 -7.38 21.66 24.57
CA GLU A 211 -8.55 21.13 25.29
C GLU A 211 -8.80 21.87 26.63
N VAL A 212 -7.79 21.97 27.50
CA VAL A 212 -7.98 22.65 28.80
C VAL A 212 -8.10 24.18 28.64
N ALA A 213 -7.13 24.83 28.00
CA ALA A 213 -6.99 26.28 27.95
C ALA A 213 -8.04 27.00 27.07
N ASP A 214 -8.51 26.34 26.00
CA ASP A 214 -9.43 26.92 25.01
C ASP A 214 -10.84 26.30 25.07
N HIS A 215 -11.01 25.12 25.67
CA HIS A 215 -12.31 24.48 25.77
C HIS A 215 -12.82 24.38 27.21
N GLU A 216 -12.16 23.64 28.09
CA GLU A 216 -12.67 23.34 29.43
C GLU A 216 -12.81 24.60 30.31
N VAL A 217 -11.72 25.33 30.53
CA VAL A 217 -11.69 26.51 31.43
C VAL A 217 -12.66 27.63 30.97
N PRO A 218 -12.63 28.09 29.71
CA PRO A 218 -13.61 29.08 29.25
C PRO A 218 -15.06 28.57 29.30
N SER A 219 -15.30 27.28 29.03
CA SER A 219 -16.65 26.69 29.13
C SER A 219 -17.19 26.73 30.56
N GLU A 220 -16.35 26.47 31.56
CA GLU A 220 -16.72 26.57 32.98
C GLU A 220 -17.12 28.00 33.38
N LEU A 221 -16.56 29.01 32.72
CA LEU A 221 -16.92 30.42 32.88
C LEU A 221 -18.17 30.83 32.08
N GLY A 222 -18.77 29.92 31.31
CA GLY A 222 -19.98 30.15 30.49
C GLY A 222 -19.71 30.63 29.06
N VAL A 223 -18.45 30.67 28.62
CA VAL A 223 -18.10 30.97 27.23
C VAL A 223 -18.50 29.81 26.33
N ARG A 224 -19.06 30.10 25.15
CA ARG A 224 -19.28 29.05 24.14
C ARG A 224 -17.97 28.75 23.46
N THR A 225 -17.58 27.50 23.36
CA THR A 225 -16.27 27.11 22.83
C THR A 225 -16.40 26.08 21.72
N VAL A 226 -15.50 26.14 20.75
CA VAL A 226 -15.27 25.07 19.77
C VAL A 226 -13.83 24.63 19.88
N HIS A 227 -13.63 23.37 20.28
CA HIS A 227 -12.31 22.75 20.33
C HIS A 227 -11.85 22.46 18.89
N TYR A 228 -10.93 23.26 18.39
CA TYR A 228 -10.36 23.15 17.05
C TYR A 228 -9.25 22.09 17.04
N ARG A 229 -9.66 20.83 17.15
CA ARG A 229 -8.74 19.70 17.28
C ARG A 229 -7.98 19.47 15.96
N ARG A 230 -6.67 19.73 15.98
CA ARG A 230 -5.77 19.52 14.82
C ARG A 230 -5.66 18.03 14.43
N PHE A 231 -5.55 17.12 15.39
CA PHE A 231 -5.38 15.68 15.15
C PHE A 231 -6.41 14.85 15.93
N ASP A 232 -7.18 13.99 15.26
CA ASP A 232 -8.02 13.00 15.93
C ASP A 232 -7.25 11.71 16.26
N GLU A 233 -7.84 10.85 17.10
CA GLU A 233 -7.17 9.61 17.55
C GLU A 233 -6.79 8.69 16.37
N PRO A 234 -7.68 8.40 15.39
CA PRO A 234 -7.29 7.54 14.26
C PRO A 234 -6.16 8.13 13.41
N TYR A 235 -6.05 9.45 13.30
CA TYR A 235 -4.94 10.07 12.59
C TYR A 235 -3.63 10.05 13.39
N LEU A 236 -3.69 10.10 14.73
CA LEU A 236 -2.50 9.88 15.57
C LEU A 236 -1.92 8.48 15.37
N ASP A 237 -2.76 7.44 15.25
CA ASP A 237 -2.31 6.07 14.95
C ASP A 237 -1.60 6.00 13.58
N VAL A 238 -2.07 6.77 12.60
CA VAL A 238 -1.44 6.88 11.27
C VAL A 238 -0.07 7.55 11.37
N LEU A 239 0.05 8.62 12.15
CA LEU A 239 1.32 9.31 12.39
C LEU A 239 2.32 8.41 13.12
N GLU A 240 1.88 7.68 14.15
CA GLU A 240 2.72 6.72 14.87
C GLU A 240 3.23 5.60 13.94
N ARG A 241 2.34 5.02 13.13
CA ARG A 241 2.70 4.02 12.09
C ARG A 241 3.79 4.54 11.14
N GLU A 242 3.71 5.82 10.78
CA GLU A 242 4.67 6.50 9.89
C GLU A 242 5.96 6.92 10.61
N ARG A 243 6.06 6.68 11.93
CA ARG A 243 7.13 7.14 12.81
C ARG A 243 7.25 8.67 12.80
N GLU A 244 6.13 9.35 12.59
CA GLU A 244 6.03 10.77 12.83
C GLU A 244 5.89 10.99 14.33
N PRO A 245 6.83 11.69 14.97
CA PRO A 245 6.79 11.81 16.41
C PRO A 245 5.66 12.74 16.83
N VAL A 246 4.70 12.20 17.60
CA VAL A 246 3.56 12.94 18.16
C VAL A 246 3.85 13.51 19.55
N GLU A 247 4.70 12.82 20.32
CA GLU A 247 5.06 13.20 21.69
C GLU A 247 5.88 14.50 21.73
N PRO A 248 5.48 15.56 22.46
CA PRO A 248 6.15 16.86 22.43
C PRO A 248 7.65 16.83 22.73
N PHE A 249 8.10 15.90 23.57
CA PHE A 249 9.50 15.77 24.02
C PHE A 249 10.24 14.56 23.45
N GLY A 250 9.62 13.83 22.51
CA GLY A 250 10.26 12.73 21.80
C GLY A 250 11.37 13.18 20.85
N ASP A 251 11.87 12.25 20.05
CA ASP A 251 12.83 12.55 18.97
C ASP A 251 12.26 13.60 18.02
N HIS A 252 13.14 14.43 17.42
CA HIS A 252 12.73 15.41 16.42
C HIS A 252 12.24 14.72 15.15
N ALA A 253 11.34 15.37 14.42
CA ALA A 253 10.76 14.79 13.22
C ALA A 253 11.82 14.49 12.15
N PRO A 254 11.75 13.31 11.49
CA PRO A 254 12.66 12.97 10.39
C PRO A 254 12.28 13.74 9.12
N ASP A 255 13.18 13.77 8.13
CA ASP A 255 12.92 14.33 6.80
C ASP A 255 12.30 15.74 6.84
N LEU A 256 12.83 16.61 7.69
CA LEU A 256 12.50 18.04 7.65
C LEU A 256 13.43 18.75 6.68
N ASP A 257 12.85 19.58 5.82
CA ASP A 257 13.58 20.53 5.00
C ASP A 257 13.94 21.79 5.79
N ASP A 258 15.17 22.29 5.63
CA ASP A 258 15.67 23.46 6.38
C ASP A 258 14.87 24.75 6.13
N LEU A 259 14.23 24.85 4.95
CA LEU A 259 13.47 26.03 4.53
C LEU A 259 11.96 25.83 4.69
N HIS A 260 11.47 24.64 4.39
CA HIS A 260 10.05 24.35 4.26
C HIS A 260 9.49 23.45 5.36
N GLY A 261 10.33 22.96 6.27
CA GLY A 261 9.95 22.02 7.32
C GLY A 261 9.38 20.74 6.74
N ASP A 262 8.16 20.38 7.09
CA ASP A 262 7.46 19.22 6.52
C ASP A 262 6.59 19.57 5.30
N PHE A 263 6.78 20.75 4.71
CA PHE A 263 5.99 21.29 3.59
C PHE A 263 4.52 21.55 3.94
N GLY A 264 4.14 21.40 5.22
CA GLY A 264 2.77 21.42 5.70
C GLY A 264 2.02 20.10 5.51
N LEU A 265 2.70 19.02 5.12
CA LEU A 265 2.09 17.72 4.86
C LEU A 265 1.30 17.23 6.08
N THR A 266 1.84 17.31 7.30
CA THR A 266 1.18 16.79 8.50
C THR A 266 -0.14 17.50 8.77
N SER A 267 -0.15 18.84 8.70
CA SER A 267 -1.32 19.67 8.97
C SER A 267 -2.37 19.58 7.87
N LEU A 268 -1.96 19.62 6.61
CA LEU A 268 -2.90 19.59 5.48
C LEU A 268 -3.56 18.22 5.33
N ARG A 269 -2.84 17.13 5.64
CA ARG A 269 -3.41 15.77 5.72
C ARG A 269 -4.47 15.68 6.81
N ALA A 270 -4.20 16.21 7.99
CA ALA A 270 -5.16 16.22 9.09
C ALA A 270 -6.44 16.98 8.68
N LYS A 271 -6.30 18.18 8.11
CA LYS A 271 -7.43 18.95 7.57
C LYS A 271 -8.20 18.20 6.48
N ALA A 272 -7.52 17.55 5.55
CA ALA A 272 -8.14 16.80 4.47
C ALA A 272 -8.96 15.62 5.03
N VAL A 273 -8.43 14.90 6.02
CA VAL A 273 -9.14 13.84 6.73
C VAL A 273 -10.46 14.34 7.34
N HIS A 274 -10.46 15.53 7.95
CA HIS A 274 -11.67 16.13 8.55
C HIS A 274 -12.59 16.85 7.57
N SER A 275 -12.18 17.07 6.32
CA SER A 275 -12.99 17.79 5.31
C SER A 275 -14.14 16.95 4.72
N GLY A 276 -14.22 15.66 5.07
CA GLY A 276 -15.27 14.76 4.58
C GLY A 276 -16.65 15.04 5.18
N VAL A 277 -17.70 14.66 4.44
CA VAL A 277 -19.06 14.62 5.00
C VAL A 277 -19.20 13.44 5.98
N PRO A 278 -20.07 13.53 7.00
CA PRO A 278 -20.33 12.40 7.89
C PRO A 278 -20.74 11.15 7.08
N PHE A 279 -19.90 10.12 7.11
CA PHE A 279 -20.13 8.91 6.33
C PHE A 279 -21.19 8.02 6.97
N THR A 280 -21.96 7.33 6.13
CA THR A 280 -23.05 6.46 6.57
C THR A 280 -22.59 5.13 7.16
N THR A 281 -21.35 4.71 6.84
CA THR A 281 -20.74 3.47 7.33
C THR A 281 -19.29 3.73 7.70
N SER A 282 -18.75 2.94 8.65
CA SER A 282 -17.34 2.99 9.02
C SER A 282 -16.41 2.64 7.85
N ALA A 283 -16.83 1.74 6.95
CA ALA A 283 -16.03 1.37 5.79
C ALA A 283 -15.76 2.55 4.83
N LEU A 284 -16.75 3.42 4.64
CA LEU A 284 -16.58 4.62 3.82
C LEU A 284 -15.70 5.66 4.53
N ASP A 285 -15.80 5.81 5.86
CA ASP A 285 -14.91 6.69 6.63
C ASP A 285 -13.44 6.23 6.52
N VAL A 286 -13.19 4.94 6.69
CA VAL A 286 -11.85 4.35 6.54
C VAL A 286 -11.32 4.55 5.11
N ALA A 287 -12.16 4.32 4.09
CA ALA A 287 -11.80 4.57 2.70
C ALA A 287 -11.45 6.03 2.44
N TRP A 288 -12.24 6.97 2.97
CA TRP A 288 -11.99 8.41 2.87
C TRP A 288 -10.65 8.79 3.52
N ARG A 289 -10.45 8.34 4.77
CA ARG A 289 -9.24 8.59 5.55
C ARG A 289 -8.00 8.03 4.85
N TYR A 290 -8.08 6.84 4.27
CA TYR A 290 -6.98 6.27 3.49
C TYR A 290 -6.69 7.11 2.24
N GLY A 291 -7.74 7.57 1.54
CA GLY A 291 -7.63 8.48 0.41
C GLY A 291 -6.99 9.82 0.76
N ALA A 292 -7.49 10.51 1.78
CA ALA A 292 -7.04 11.86 2.17
C ALA A 292 -5.71 11.85 2.93
N GLY A 293 -5.50 10.85 3.79
CA GLY A 293 -4.36 10.76 4.68
C GLY A 293 -3.16 10.01 4.09
N VAL A 294 -3.35 9.06 3.18
CA VAL A 294 -2.26 8.21 2.66
C VAL A 294 -2.01 8.45 1.17
N LEU A 295 -2.96 8.12 0.29
CA LEU A 295 -2.73 8.19 -1.15
C LEU A 295 -2.79 9.62 -1.72
N GLY A 296 -3.61 10.49 -1.13
CA GLY A 296 -3.77 11.89 -1.48
C GLY A 296 -2.46 12.67 -1.54
N PRO A 297 -1.67 12.72 -0.44
CA PRO A 297 -0.37 13.40 -0.46
C PRO A 297 0.61 12.79 -1.46
N VAL A 298 0.68 11.45 -1.53
CA VAL A 298 1.60 10.74 -2.43
C VAL A 298 1.30 11.02 -3.90
N LEU A 299 0.03 10.91 -4.29
CA LEU A 299 -0.41 11.13 -5.67
C LEU A 299 -0.42 12.63 -6.03
N THR A 300 -0.60 13.53 -5.05
CA THR A 300 -0.41 14.97 -5.27
C THR A 300 1.05 15.29 -5.59
N GLY A 301 2.00 14.73 -4.83
CA GLY A 301 3.43 14.89 -5.12
C GLY A 301 3.83 14.29 -6.47
N PHE A 302 3.30 13.10 -6.80
CA PHE A 302 3.52 12.48 -8.11
C PHE A 302 2.94 13.32 -9.26
N ALA A 303 1.74 13.87 -9.10
CA ALA A 303 1.09 14.71 -10.09
C ALA A 303 1.84 16.04 -10.32
N GLU A 304 2.26 16.72 -9.24
CA GLU A 304 3.12 17.90 -9.33
C GLU A 304 4.45 17.57 -10.04
N TRP A 305 5.08 16.46 -9.67
CA TRP A 305 6.34 16.03 -10.28
C TRP A 305 6.19 15.76 -11.78
N ALA A 306 5.16 15.02 -12.19
CA ALA A 306 4.91 14.72 -13.59
C ALA A 306 4.63 16.00 -14.40
N ALA A 307 3.82 16.92 -13.85
CA ALA A 307 3.52 18.20 -14.47
C ALA A 307 4.78 19.09 -14.59
N ALA A 308 5.58 19.20 -13.54
CA ALA A 308 6.83 19.95 -13.54
C ALA A 308 7.81 19.40 -14.58
N LYS A 309 8.01 18.08 -14.61
CA LYS A 309 8.89 17.43 -15.60
C LYS A 309 8.45 17.69 -17.03
N ALA A 310 7.15 17.69 -17.28
CA ALA A 310 6.60 18.00 -18.60
C ALA A 310 6.80 19.48 -18.95
N HIS A 311 6.53 20.39 -18.00
CA HIS A 311 6.73 21.83 -18.17
C HIS A 311 8.19 22.19 -18.48
N GLU A 312 9.13 21.70 -17.65
CA GLU A 312 10.58 21.88 -17.83
C GLU A 312 11.07 21.30 -19.18
N ALA A 313 10.48 20.20 -19.61
CA ALA A 313 10.80 19.55 -20.86
C ALA A 313 10.22 20.24 -22.11
N GLY A 314 9.28 21.19 -21.94
CA GLY A 314 8.47 21.74 -23.03
C GLY A 314 7.41 20.77 -23.58
N THR A 315 7.11 19.69 -22.84
CA THR A 315 6.10 18.70 -23.20
C THR A 315 4.72 19.20 -22.78
N ARG A 316 3.92 19.65 -23.75
CA ARG A 316 2.56 20.17 -23.48
C ARG A 316 1.53 19.09 -23.17
N ARG A 317 1.74 17.85 -23.61
CA ARG A 317 0.76 16.77 -23.42
C ARG A 317 1.38 15.54 -22.76
N LEU A 318 0.73 15.08 -21.70
CA LEU A 318 1.01 13.82 -21.02
C LEU A 318 -0.12 12.83 -21.28
N TRP A 319 0.22 11.56 -21.47
CA TRP A 319 -0.74 10.50 -21.80
C TRP A 319 -0.81 9.47 -20.68
N CYS A 320 -1.91 9.48 -19.92
CA CYS A 320 -2.11 8.57 -18.79
C CYS A 320 -2.79 7.28 -19.28
N SER A 321 -2.17 6.12 -19.09
CA SER A 321 -2.75 4.84 -19.56
C SER A 321 -4.08 4.56 -18.86
N MET A 322 -5.09 4.10 -19.60
CA MET A 322 -6.42 3.82 -19.05
C MET A 322 -6.45 2.67 -18.03
N ARG A 323 -7.55 2.68 -17.25
CA ARG A 323 -7.74 2.19 -15.86
C ARG A 323 -7.23 3.18 -14.83
N GLU A 324 -5.94 3.48 -14.75
CA GLU A 324 -5.41 4.43 -13.75
C GLU A 324 -5.47 5.89 -14.25
N GLY A 325 -5.50 6.07 -15.57
CA GLY A 325 -5.26 7.36 -16.21
C GLY A 325 -6.34 8.43 -16.05
N GLU A 326 -7.58 8.06 -15.71
CA GLU A 326 -8.65 9.03 -15.47
C GLU A 326 -8.34 9.90 -14.25
N LEU A 327 -8.07 9.28 -13.10
CA LEU A 327 -7.70 10.00 -11.89
C LEU A 327 -6.35 10.70 -12.04
N LEU A 328 -5.32 10.01 -12.58
CA LEU A 328 -3.98 10.60 -12.73
C LEU A 328 -4.00 11.84 -13.63
N SER A 329 -4.71 11.80 -14.76
CA SER A 329 -4.81 12.97 -15.65
C SER A 329 -5.52 14.14 -14.99
N ARG A 330 -6.57 13.87 -14.19
CA ARG A 330 -7.23 14.90 -13.39
C ARG A 330 -6.27 15.54 -12.39
N LEU A 331 -5.56 14.72 -11.59
CA LEU A 331 -4.61 15.21 -10.59
C LEU A 331 -3.50 16.07 -11.21
N ILE A 332 -2.94 15.63 -12.35
CA ILE A 332 -1.90 16.37 -13.07
C ILE A 332 -2.43 17.71 -13.59
N ASN A 333 -3.63 17.72 -14.17
CA ASN A 333 -4.24 18.94 -14.70
C ASN A 333 -4.57 19.94 -13.58
N GLU A 334 -5.01 19.48 -12.42
CA GLU A 334 -5.27 20.33 -11.25
C GLU A 334 -3.97 20.92 -10.68
N ALA A 335 -2.90 20.11 -10.57
CA ALA A 335 -1.57 20.57 -10.17
C ALA A 335 -1.00 21.61 -11.17
N ALA A 336 -1.04 21.31 -12.46
CA ALA A 336 -0.56 22.22 -13.51
C ALA A 336 -1.31 23.56 -13.49
N ARG A 337 -2.64 23.53 -13.29
CA ARG A 337 -3.45 24.75 -13.18
C ARG A 337 -3.08 25.57 -11.95
N ALA A 338 -2.91 24.93 -10.79
CA ALA A 338 -2.55 25.62 -9.55
C ALA A 338 -1.17 26.30 -9.64
N ARG A 339 -0.24 25.68 -10.38
CA ARG A 339 1.14 26.17 -10.57
C ARG A 339 1.32 27.08 -11.80
N GLY A 340 0.31 27.22 -12.65
CA GLY A 340 0.41 27.95 -13.91
C GLY A 340 1.30 27.29 -14.97
N TRP A 341 1.46 25.96 -14.94
CA TRP A 341 2.26 25.21 -15.90
C TRP A 341 1.47 24.91 -17.19
N ASP A 342 2.10 25.12 -18.35
CA ASP A 342 1.54 24.82 -19.69
C ASP A 342 1.60 23.32 -20.01
N VAL A 343 0.81 22.51 -19.28
CA VAL A 343 0.74 21.05 -19.40
C VAL A 343 -0.71 20.59 -19.34
N GLU A 344 -1.10 19.70 -20.25
CA GLU A 344 -2.39 19.03 -20.29
C GLU A 344 -2.18 17.51 -20.28
N ALA A 345 -2.68 16.83 -19.25
CA ALA A 345 -2.72 15.37 -19.18
C ALA A 345 -4.06 14.84 -19.71
N LYS A 346 -4.00 13.76 -20.50
CA LYS A 346 -5.18 13.06 -21.03
C LYS A 346 -5.10 11.56 -20.83
N PRO A 347 -6.23 10.90 -20.57
CA PRO A 347 -6.28 9.44 -20.62
C PRO A 347 -6.04 8.93 -22.05
N VAL A 348 -5.41 7.76 -22.18
CA VAL A 348 -5.24 7.04 -23.44
C VAL A 348 -5.50 5.55 -23.27
N TRP A 349 -6.25 4.95 -24.18
CA TRP A 349 -6.53 3.51 -24.15
C TRP A 349 -5.28 2.71 -24.52
N LEU A 350 -4.64 2.16 -23.49
CA LEU A 350 -3.54 1.20 -23.61
C LEU A 350 -3.72 0.15 -22.52
N SER A 351 -3.33 -1.09 -22.83
CA SER A 351 -3.21 -2.15 -21.83
C SER A 351 -2.02 -3.03 -22.15
N ARG A 352 -1.53 -3.72 -21.12
CA ARG A 352 -0.47 -4.71 -21.27
C ARG A 352 -0.83 -5.77 -22.30
N PHE A 353 -2.08 -6.24 -22.31
CA PHE A 353 -2.56 -7.23 -23.26
C PHE A 353 -2.53 -6.73 -24.71
N VAL A 354 -3.15 -5.58 -24.99
CA VAL A 354 -3.25 -5.06 -26.36
C VAL A 354 -1.88 -4.68 -26.92
N THR A 355 -1.03 -4.04 -26.10
CA THR A 355 0.33 -3.70 -26.51
C THR A 355 1.21 -4.94 -26.72
N SER A 356 1.05 -5.99 -25.90
CA SER A 356 1.72 -7.27 -26.10
C SER A 356 1.34 -7.90 -27.44
N LEU A 357 0.05 -7.95 -27.78
CA LEU A 357 -0.43 -8.51 -29.04
C LEU A 357 0.05 -7.69 -30.23
N ALA A 358 -0.01 -6.35 -30.15
CA ALA A 358 0.43 -5.46 -31.24
C ALA A 358 1.94 -5.53 -31.50
N ALA A 359 2.75 -5.84 -30.47
CA ALA A 359 4.20 -5.96 -30.57
C ALA A 359 4.68 -7.38 -30.88
N LEU A 360 3.79 -8.38 -30.89
CA LEU A 360 4.14 -9.79 -31.08
C LEU A 360 4.80 -10.02 -32.45
N ASP A 361 5.90 -10.78 -32.47
CA ASP A 361 6.43 -11.36 -33.70
C ASP A 361 5.83 -12.76 -33.90
N PRO A 362 4.95 -12.96 -34.90
CA PRO A 362 4.28 -14.23 -35.13
C PRO A 362 5.20 -15.33 -35.66
N HIS A 363 6.43 -14.99 -36.10
CA HIS A 363 7.41 -15.93 -36.62
C HIS A 363 8.45 -16.36 -35.58
N ASP A 364 8.46 -15.73 -34.41
CA ASP A 364 9.33 -16.06 -33.29
C ASP A 364 8.57 -16.93 -32.27
N THR A 365 8.88 -18.23 -32.25
CA THR A 365 8.28 -19.19 -31.32
C THR A 365 8.50 -18.80 -29.86
N ASP A 366 9.64 -18.20 -29.51
CA ASP A 366 9.93 -17.78 -28.14
C ASP A 366 9.10 -16.56 -27.75
N ALA A 367 8.86 -15.63 -28.70
CA ALA A 367 7.96 -14.50 -28.49
C ALA A 367 6.50 -14.95 -28.29
N VAL A 368 6.03 -15.91 -29.10
CA VAL A 368 4.69 -16.52 -28.94
C VAL A 368 4.58 -17.28 -27.62
N HIS A 369 5.61 -18.02 -27.23
CA HIS A 369 5.67 -18.70 -25.94
C HIS A 369 5.59 -17.72 -24.77
N ALA A 370 6.35 -16.62 -24.83
CA ALA A 370 6.33 -15.58 -23.80
C ALA A 370 4.94 -14.92 -23.69
N PHE A 371 4.28 -14.62 -24.81
CA PHE A 371 2.92 -14.08 -24.84
C PHE A 371 1.90 -15.03 -24.19
N ILE A 372 1.97 -16.33 -24.52
CA ILE A 372 1.10 -17.35 -23.95
C ILE A 372 1.35 -17.51 -22.44
N ARG A 373 2.62 -17.51 -22.01
CA ARG A 373 2.98 -17.57 -20.59
C ARG A 373 2.46 -16.38 -19.80
N THR A 374 2.37 -15.20 -20.41
CA THR A 374 1.78 -14.02 -19.76
C THR A 374 0.26 -14.12 -19.64
N GLY A 375 -0.43 -14.84 -20.55
CA GLY A 375 -1.85 -15.18 -20.49
C GLY A 375 -2.19 -16.28 -19.48
N TYR A 376 -1.67 -16.17 -18.26
CA TYR A 376 -1.80 -17.20 -17.23
C TYR A 376 -3.27 -17.61 -16.98
N ARG A 377 -3.50 -18.93 -16.88
CA ARG A 377 -4.82 -19.57 -16.65
C ARG A 377 -5.84 -19.46 -17.78
N LEU A 378 -5.47 -18.95 -18.95
CA LEU A 378 -6.28 -19.15 -20.15
C LEU A 378 -6.29 -20.63 -20.52
N THR A 379 -7.43 -21.14 -20.99
CA THR A 379 -7.44 -22.43 -21.68
C THR A 379 -6.82 -22.28 -23.07
N VAL A 380 -6.42 -23.41 -23.67
CA VAL A 380 -5.98 -23.42 -25.07
C VAL A 380 -7.06 -22.82 -25.98
N ARG A 381 -8.34 -23.15 -25.78
CA ARG A 381 -9.46 -22.56 -26.52
C ARG A 381 -9.54 -21.04 -26.39
N GLN A 382 -9.38 -20.50 -25.19
CA GLN A 382 -9.42 -19.06 -24.96
C GLN A 382 -8.21 -18.36 -25.60
N THR A 383 -7.03 -18.97 -25.52
CA THR A 383 -5.82 -18.48 -26.17
C THR A 383 -6.00 -18.42 -27.69
N LEU A 384 -6.59 -19.47 -28.30
CA LEU A 384 -6.92 -19.46 -29.72
C LEU A 384 -7.93 -18.35 -30.06
N SER A 385 -8.97 -18.18 -29.24
CA SER A 385 -9.97 -17.12 -29.44
C SER A 385 -9.37 -15.71 -29.37
N VAL A 386 -8.41 -15.48 -28.45
CA VAL A 386 -7.66 -14.22 -28.34
C VAL A 386 -6.85 -13.93 -29.60
N LEU A 387 -6.31 -14.98 -30.22
CA LEU A 387 -5.52 -14.89 -31.45
C LEU A 387 -6.38 -14.95 -32.73
N ASP A 388 -7.71 -14.91 -32.59
CA ASP A 388 -8.67 -15.03 -33.69
C ASP A 388 -8.48 -16.33 -34.52
N LEU A 389 -8.18 -17.42 -33.81
CA LEU A 389 -8.02 -18.77 -34.34
C LEU A 389 -9.15 -19.67 -33.84
N HIS A 390 -9.65 -20.52 -34.72
CA HIS A 390 -10.62 -21.56 -34.40
C HIS A 390 -9.89 -22.86 -34.04
N PRO A 391 -10.46 -23.71 -33.17
CA PRO A 391 -9.91 -25.03 -32.87
C PRO A 391 -9.59 -25.90 -34.10
N GLY A 392 -10.39 -25.77 -35.18
CA GLY A 392 -10.16 -26.49 -36.43
C GLY A 392 -8.91 -26.05 -37.19
N ASP A 393 -8.38 -24.87 -36.89
CA ASP A 393 -7.19 -24.32 -37.54
C ASP A 393 -5.91 -24.97 -37.02
N VAL A 394 -5.94 -25.47 -35.78
CA VAL A 394 -4.79 -26.09 -35.11
C VAL A 394 -5.15 -27.51 -34.65
N PRO A 395 -5.27 -28.49 -35.58
CA PRO A 395 -5.69 -29.85 -35.24
C PRO A 395 -4.83 -30.53 -34.17
N GLY A 396 -3.54 -30.17 -34.08
CA GLY A 396 -2.61 -30.70 -33.08
C GLY A 396 -2.98 -30.37 -31.63
N LEU A 397 -3.89 -29.41 -31.40
CA LEU A 397 -4.38 -29.03 -30.07
C LEU A 397 -5.82 -29.48 -29.77
N ALA A 398 -6.45 -30.25 -30.67
CA ALA A 398 -7.87 -30.60 -30.55
C ALA A 398 -8.25 -31.33 -29.25
N THR A 399 -7.34 -32.13 -28.70
CA THR A 399 -7.54 -32.85 -27.43
C THR A 399 -7.22 -32.02 -26.19
N GLU A 400 -6.60 -30.85 -26.35
CA GLU A 400 -6.13 -29.98 -25.25
C GLU A 400 -6.94 -28.68 -25.13
N LEU A 401 -8.02 -28.51 -25.89
CA LEU A 401 -8.77 -27.25 -25.97
C LEU A 401 -9.24 -26.72 -24.61
N ASP A 402 -9.65 -27.61 -23.71
CA ASP A 402 -10.16 -27.25 -22.39
C ASP A 402 -9.08 -27.37 -21.28
N THR A 403 -7.83 -27.63 -21.68
CA THR A 403 -6.66 -27.62 -20.80
C THR A 403 -6.28 -26.18 -20.46
N VAL A 404 -6.06 -25.91 -19.18
CA VAL A 404 -5.56 -24.63 -18.68
C VAL A 404 -4.05 -24.55 -18.93
N ILE A 405 -3.59 -23.42 -19.45
CA ILE A 405 -2.15 -23.14 -19.62
C ILE A 405 -1.61 -22.65 -18.27
N ASP A 406 -1.27 -23.61 -17.41
CA ASP A 406 -0.78 -23.38 -16.05
C ASP A 406 0.74 -23.59 -15.91
N ASN A 407 1.37 -24.32 -16.83
CA ASN A 407 2.81 -24.64 -16.80
C ASN A 407 3.53 -24.36 -18.13
N GLY A 408 4.86 -24.37 -18.08
CA GLY A 408 5.74 -24.11 -19.24
C GLY A 408 5.65 -25.14 -20.36
N ASP A 409 5.40 -26.41 -20.04
CA ASP A 409 5.34 -27.48 -21.05
C ASP A 409 4.11 -27.33 -21.94
N ILE A 410 2.94 -27.06 -21.36
CA ILE A 410 1.71 -26.78 -22.12
C ILE A 410 1.90 -25.53 -22.97
N ALA A 411 2.41 -24.43 -22.37
CA ALA A 411 2.66 -23.20 -23.12
C ALA A 411 3.61 -23.43 -24.31
N GLY A 412 4.68 -24.20 -24.11
CA GLY A 412 5.65 -24.55 -25.15
C GLY A 412 5.08 -25.46 -26.23
N ARG A 413 4.12 -26.34 -25.91
CA ARG A 413 3.39 -27.12 -26.92
C ARG A 413 2.45 -26.24 -27.75
N VAL A 414 1.68 -25.37 -27.10
CA VAL A 414 0.77 -24.44 -27.79
C VAL A 414 1.56 -23.50 -28.70
N ALA A 415 2.66 -22.91 -28.21
CA ALA A 415 3.51 -22.02 -29.00
C ALA A 415 4.10 -22.71 -30.24
N ARG A 416 4.61 -23.95 -30.08
CA ARG A 416 5.11 -24.75 -31.20
C ARG A 416 4.02 -25.06 -32.21
N ALA A 417 2.84 -25.51 -31.76
CA ALA A 417 1.72 -25.80 -32.65
C ALA A 417 1.27 -24.57 -33.46
N LEU A 418 1.26 -23.38 -32.83
CA LEU A 418 0.92 -22.13 -33.51
C LEU A 418 1.98 -21.65 -34.51
N THR A 419 3.22 -22.10 -34.36
CA THR A 419 4.36 -21.70 -35.20
C THR A 419 4.88 -22.82 -36.12
N GLU A 420 4.23 -23.98 -36.10
CA GLU A 420 4.68 -25.19 -36.82
C GLU A 420 4.57 -25.06 -38.34
N THR A 421 3.54 -24.37 -38.83
CA THR A 421 3.26 -24.28 -40.27
C THR A 421 3.26 -22.83 -40.76
N PRO A 422 3.74 -22.57 -41.99
CA PRO A 422 3.67 -21.23 -42.59
C PRO A 422 2.25 -20.67 -42.66
N HIS A 423 1.24 -21.52 -42.83
CA HIS A 423 -0.16 -21.10 -42.86
C HIS A 423 -0.62 -20.51 -41.52
N LEU A 424 -0.28 -21.16 -40.40
CA LEU A 424 -0.63 -20.68 -39.07
C LEU A 424 0.13 -19.39 -38.71
N CYS A 425 1.44 -19.33 -39.00
CA CYS A 425 2.21 -18.11 -38.81
C CYS A 425 1.61 -16.93 -39.61
N ASN A 426 1.21 -17.16 -40.85
CA ASN A 426 0.58 -16.13 -41.69
C ASN A 426 -0.77 -15.66 -41.12
N ARG A 427 -1.58 -16.57 -40.57
CA ARG A 427 -2.84 -16.20 -39.92
C ARG A 427 -2.62 -15.40 -38.65
N LEU A 428 -1.70 -15.85 -37.80
CA LEU A 428 -1.30 -15.11 -36.61
C LEU A 428 -0.77 -13.71 -36.99
N ALA A 429 0.01 -13.61 -38.07
CA ALA A 429 0.49 -12.34 -38.60
C ALA A 429 -0.64 -11.40 -39.03
N VAL A 430 -1.72 -11.92 -39.63
CA VAL A 430 -2.92 -11.13 -39.96
C VAL A 430 -3.58 -10.60 -38.69
N THR A 431 -3.83 -11.44 -37.69
CA THR A 431 -4.44 -11.02 -36.41
C THR A 431 -3.59 -9.95 -35.71
N VAL A 432 -2.29 -10.20 -35.56
CA VAL A 432 -1.34 -9.29 -34.91
C VAL A 432 -1.27 -7.95 -35.65
N THR A 433 -1.24 -7.97 -36.99
CA THR A 433 -1.19 -6.75 -37.81
C THR A 433 -2.48 -5.96 -37.67
N ALA A 434 -3.65 -6.61 -37.74
CA ALA A 434 -4.94 -5.96 -37.54
C ALA A 434 -5.09 -5.35 -36.14
N ALA A 435 -4.65 -6.07 -35.08
CA ALA A 435 -4.64 -5.54 -33.72
C ALA A 435 -3.73 -4.31 -33.60
N ARG A 436 -2.54 -4.35 -34.20
CA ARG A 436 -1.59 -3.22 -34.24
C ARG A 436 -2.17 -2.01 -34.98
N GLU A 437 -2.77 -2.20 -36.15
CA GLU A 437 -3.36 -1.13 -36.95
C GLU A 437 -4.52 -0.45 -36.21
N ARG A 438 -5.41 -1.23 -35.57
CA ARG A 438 -6.52 -0.69 -34.78
C ARG A 438 -6.04 0.09 -33.55
N MET A 439 -5.02 -0.41 -32.84
CA MET A 439 -4.38 0.32 -31.74
C MET A 439 -3.76 1.64 -32.22
N ILE A 440 -3.02 1.62 -33.33
CA ILE A 440 -2.42 2.82 -33.92
C ILE A 440 -3.49 3.83 -34.36
N LYS A 441 -4.60 3.35 -34.95
CA LYS A 441 -5.74 4.20 -35.31
C LYS A 441 -6.30 4.90 -34.08
N SER A 442 -6.57 4.17 -33.00
CA SER A 442 -7.05 4.74 -31.74
C SER A 442 -6.09 5.81 -31.18
N LEU A 443 -4.77 5.56 -31.24
CA LEU A 443 -3.76 6.54 -30.81
C LEU A 443 -3.73 7.79 -31.70
N ARG A 444 -4.00 7.69 -33.00
CA ARG A 444 -4.12 8.85 -33.90
C ARG A 444 -5.38 9.64 -33.62
N ASP A 445 -6.51 8.96 -33.46
CA ASP A 445 -7.81 9.60 -33.21
C ASP A 445 -7.82 10.34 -31.87
N ALA A 446 -7.15 9.77 -30.85
CA ALA A 446 -6.90 10.46 -29.58
C ALA A 446 -5.95 11.66 -29.71
N GLY A 447 -5.19 11.75 -30.81
CA GLY A 447 -4.15 12.75 -31.04
C GLY A 447 -2.82 12.45 -30.34
N ALA A 448 -2.60 11.24 -29.84
CA ALA A 448 -1.40 10.85 -29.10
C ALA A 448 -0.15 10.80 -29.98
N LEU A 449 -0.30 10.44 -31.25
CA LEU A 449 0.82 10.42 -32.21
C LEU A 449 1.10 11.80 -32.81
N ASP A 450 0.07 12.65 -32.94
CA ASP A 450 0.20 13.98 -33.55
C ASP A 450 0.61 15.06 -32.53
N ALA A 451 0.21 14.90 -31.27
CA ALA A 451 0.60 15.78 -30.18
C ALA A 451 1.95 15.43 -29.54
N ALA A 452 2.70 14.51 -30.16
CA ALA A 452 4.05 14.17 -29.72
C ALA A 452 4.91 15.44 -29.71
N ALA A 453 5.59 15.71 -28.60
CA ALA A 453 6.36 16.94 -28.43
C ALA A 453 7.39 17.07 -29.56
N PRO A 454 7.57 18.26 -30.15
CA PRO A 454 8.53 18.45 -31.22
C PRO A 454 9.93 18.06 -30.74
N PRO A 455 10.76 17.52 -31.64
CA PRO A 455 12.08 17.04 -31.27
C PRO A 455 12.95 18.12 -30.66
N ARG A 456 13.68 17.79 -29.59
CA ARG A 456 14.60 18.71 -28.90
C ARG A 456 15.77 19.18 -29.79
N ARG A 457 16.08 18.43 -30.85
CA ARG A 457 17.09 18.78 -31.87
C ARG A 457 16.53 18.53 -33.27
N ALA A 458 16.90 19.38 -34.22
CA ALA A 458 16.54 19.20 -35.62
C ALA A 458 17.00 17.81 -36.11
N GLY A 459 16.05 16.97 -36.53
CA GLY A 459 16.31 15.59 -36.98
C GLY A 459 15.93 14.48 -35.98
N GLU A 460 15.47 14.78 -34.77
CA GLU A 460 14.93 13.75 -33.86
C GLU A 460 13.44 13.47 -34.12
N ALA A 461 12.95 12.32 -33.64
CA ALA A 461 11.54 11.95 -33.64
C ALA A 461 10.78 12.67 -32.51
N GLY A 462 9.49 12.96 -32.73
CA GLY A 462 8.60 13.50 -31.69
C GLY A 462 8.46 12.53 -30.52
N GLU A 463 8.11 13.05 -29.34
CA GLU A 463 8.06 12.26 -28.10
C GLU A 463 6.63 12.14 -27.55
N LEU A 464 6.18 10.90 -27.31
CA LEU A 464 4.95 10.56 -26.58
C LEU A 464 5.33 10.16 -25.17
N THR A 465 4.97 10.98 -24.18
CA THR A 465 5.27 10.73 -22.76
C THR A 465 4.07 10.11 -22.07
N LEU A 466 4.23 8.86 -21.63
CA LEU A 466 3.26 8.13 -20.85
C LEU A 466 3.38 8.48 -19.36
N VAL A 467 2.25 8.42 -18.65
CA VAL A 467 2.19 8.48 -17.18
C VAL A 467 1.43 7.26 -16.67
N ASP A 468 1.98 6.60 -15.66
CA ASP A 468 1.41 5.39 -15.05
C ASP A 468 1.91 5.26 -13.59
N LEU A 469 1.36 4.35 -12.79
CA LEU A 469 1.87 4.08 -11.44
C LEU A 469 3.18 3.28 -11.48
N GLY A 470 3.26 2.21 -12.27
CA GLY A 470 4.44 1.35 -12.31
C GLY A 470 4.19 -0.03 -12.93
N TRP A 471 5.13 -0.99 -12.92
CA TRP A 471 6.47 -0.93 -12.31
C TRP A 471 7.57 -1.31 -13.29
N GLY A 472 7.30 -2.26 -14.19
CA GLY A 472 8.30 -2.77 -15.16
C GLY A 472 8.31 -2.08 -16.53
N GLY A 473 7.47 -1.06 -16.75
CA GLY A 473 7.37 -0.33 -18.03
C GLY A 473 7.00 -1.19 -19.25
N THR A 474 6.28 -2.29 -19.04
CA THR A 474 5.92 -3.26 -20.11
C THR A 474 5.13 -2.61 -21.24
N ILE A 475 4.12 -1.80 -20.92
CA ILE A 475 3.28 -1.09 -21.90
C ILE A 475 4.14 -0.16 -22.75
N GLN A 476 5.01 0.65 -22.12
CA GLN A 476 5.92 1.56 -22.82
C GLN A 476 6.82 0.81 -23.81
N ARG A 477 7.47 -0.26 -23.35
CA ARG A 477 8.39 -1.05 -24.18
C ARG A 477 7.67 -1.70 -25.38
N GLN A 478 6.49 -2.26 -25.14
CA GLN A 478 5.70 -2.92 -26.18
C GLN A 478 5.12 -1.92 -27.18
N LEU A 479 4.64 -0.77 -26.70
CA LEU A 479 4.21 0.32 -27.57
C LEU A 479 5.36 0.81 -28.46
N ALA A 480 6.55 1.04 -27.89
CA ALA A 480 7.72 1.44 -28.66
C ALA A 480 8.10 0.41 -29.74
N ALA A 481 8.03 -0.89 -29.42
CA ALA A 481 8.23 -1.97 -30.38
C ALA A 481 7.18 -1.96 -31.50
N ALA A 482 5.90 -1.82 -31.17
CA ALA A 482 4.81 -1.77 -32.14
C ALA A 482 4.92 -0.56 -33.09
N LEU A 483 5.25 0.62 -32.56
CA LEU A 483 5.47 1.83 -33.38
C LEU A 483 6.69 1.69 -34.29
N LYS A 484 7.76 1.06 -33.82
CA LYS A 484 8.96 0.76 -34.64
C LYS A 484 8.61 -0.18 -35.79
N ILE A 485 7.85 -1.24 -35.54
CA ILE A 485 7.38 -2.18 -36.59
C ILE A 485 6.53 -1.44 -37.63
N ALA A 486 5.63 -0.55 -37.17
CA ALA A 486 4.79 0.27 -38.03
C ALA A 486 5.52 1.45 -38.71
N ARG A 487 6.83 1.62 -38.44
CA ARG A 487 7.68 2.72 -38.95
C ARG A 487 7.13 4.12 -38.63
N ILE A 488 6.56 4.27 -37.43
CA ILE A 488 6.07 5.55 -36.92
C ILE A 488 7.21 6.24 -36.18
N GLY A 489 7.59 7.44 -36.63
CA GLY A 489 8.69 8.23 -36.08
C GLY A 489 8.34 8.96 -34.78
N VAL A 490 7.89 8.21 -33.76
CA VAL A 490 7.56 8.71 -32.42
C VAL A 490 8.33 7.88 -31.39
N ARG A 491 9.05 8.55 -30.49
CA ARG A 491 9.70 7.93 -29.32
C ARG A 491 8.72 7.88 -28.16
N VAL A 492 8.78 6.82 -27.37
CA VAL A 492 7.94 6.65 -26.18
C VAL A 492 8.79 6.84 -24.93
N SER A 493 8.41 7.79 -24.08
CA SER A 493 8.95 7.97 -22.72
C SER A 493 7.90 7.68 -21.66
N GLY A 494 8.32 7.51 -20.41
CA GLY A 494 7.43 7.20 -19.30
C GLY A 494 7.81 7.94 -18.01
N LEU A 495 6.80 8.40 -17.28
CA LEU A 495 6.87 8.95 -15.93
C LEU A 495 6.03 8.05 -15.01
N TYR A 496 6.65 7.51 -13.97
CA TYR A 496 6.07 6.47 -13.12
C TYR A 496 6.07 6.87 -11.65
N LEU A 497 5.08 6.44 -10.86
CA LEU A 497 5.11 6.60 -9.41
C LEU A 497 6.35 5.88 -8.85
N ALA A 498 6.59 4.63 -9.27
CA ALA A 498 7.89 3.99 -9.12
C ALA A 498 8.17 2.93 -10.19
N THR A 499 9.44 2.51 -10.30
CA THR A 499 9.87 1.41 -11.16
C THR A 499 10.80 0.44 -10.43
N ASP A 500 10.72 -0.84 -10.77
CA ASP A 500 11.55 -1.91 -10.22
C ASP A 500 12.59 -2.42 -11.23
N ASP A 501 13.34 -3.46 -10.86
CA ASP A 501 14.38 -4.09 -11.68
C ASP A 501 13.86 -4.56 -13.06
N ARG A 502 12.55 -4.83 -13.21
CA ARG A 502 11.99 -5.23 -14.51
C ARG A 502 12.07 -4.10 -15.54
N ALA A 503 12.16 -2.84 -15.09
CA ALA A 503 12.35 -1.67 -15.94
C ALA A 503 13.74 -1.64 -16.61
N GLU A 504 14.71 -2.46 -16.19
CA GLU A 504 15.99 -2.66 -16.91
C GLU A 504 15.78 -2.93 -18.41
N ARG A 505 14.72 -3.67 -18.76
CA ARG A 505 14.38 -3.98 -20.15
C ARG A 505 13.98 -2.74 -20.97
N VAL A 506 13.46 -1.71 -20.31
CA VAL A 506 13.11 -0.42 -20.91
C VAL A 506 14.38 0.40 -21.15
N TYR A 507 15.26 0.46 -20.15
CA TYR A 507 16.53 1.17 -20.23
C TYR A 507 17.47 0.57 -21.29
N LEU A 508 17.60 -0.77 -21.32
CA LEU A 508 18.40 -1.49 -22.31
C LEU A 508 17.84 -1.33 -23.74
N ALA A 509 16.54 -1.04 -23.89
CA ALA A 509 15.94 -0.69 -25.17
C ALA A 509 16.20 0.76 -25.59
N GLY A 510 16.92 1.55 -24.78
CA GLY A 510 17.22 2.97 -25.03
C GLY A 510 16.03 3.90 -24.81
N LEU A 511 15.00 3.45 -24.08
CA LEU A 511 13.80 4.23 -23.78
C LEU A 511 13.96 4.98 -22.45
N ARG A 512 13.43 6.19 -22.38
CA ARG A 512 13.43 7.03 -21.16
C ARG A 512 12.28 6.61 -20.25
N ALA A 513 12.58 6.20 -19.02
CA ALA A 513 11.59 5.89 -17.99
C ALA A 513 12.07 6.47 -16.65
N GLU A 514 11.33 7.41 -16.08
CA GLU A 514 11.67 8.04 -14.80
C GLU A 514 10.67 7.64 -13.72
N GLY A 515 11.18 7.35 -12.51
CA GLY A 515 10.37 7.02 -11.35
C GLY A 515 10.40 8.14 -10.31
N TYR A 516 9.25 8.43 -9.69
CA TYR A 516 9.14 9.46 -8.66
C TYR A 516 9.69 8.99 -7.31
N LEU A 517 9.07 7.98 -6.69
CA LEU A 517 9.47 7.46 -5.37
C LEU A 517 10.66 6.50 -5.46
N ALA A 518 10.69 5.66 -6.50
CA ALA A 518 11.83 4.79 -6.78
C ALA A 518 12.03 4.60 -8.28
N GLN A 519 13.29 4.49 -8.71
CA GLN A 519 13.67 4.30 -10.10
C GLN A 519 14.59 3.08 -10.23
N ALA A 520 14.27 2.17 -11.15
CA ALA A 520 15.04 0.97 -11.41
C ALA A 520 15.37 0.17 -10.13
N GLY A 521 14.40 0.02 -9.22
CA GLY A 521 14.58 -0.68 -7.96
C GLY A 521 15.26 0.14 -6.85
N HIS A 522 15.52 1.44 -7.04
CA HIS A 522 16.20 2.26 -6.04
C HIS A 522 15.37 3.48 -5.59
N PRO A 523 15.20 3.72 -4.27
CA PRO A 523 15.71 2.92 -3.15
C PRO A 523 15.05 1.53 -3.03
N ALA A 524 15.84 0.52 -2.63
CA ALA A 524 15.44 -0.89 -2.67
C ALA A 524 14.24 -1.22 -1.79
N HIS A 525 14.20 -0.67 -0.57
CA HIS A 525 13.10 -0.88 0.37
C HIS A 525 11.78 -0.33 -0.18
N ILE A 526 11.77 0.91 -0.65
CA ILE A 526 10.58 1.55 -1.26
C ILE A 526 10.11 0.74 -2.48
N ALA A 527 11.01 0.42 -3.41
CA ALA A 527 10.66 -0.33 -4.61
C ALA A 527 10.12 -1.72 -4.26
N ALA A 528 10.78 -2.46 -3.36
CA ALA A 528 10.35 -3.80 -2.95
C ALA A 528 8.97 -3.79 -2.28
N THR A 529 8.70 -2.87 -1.36
CA THR A 529 7.42 -2.81 -0.64
C THR A 529 6.28 -2.45 -1.57
N VAL A 530 6.44 -1.41 -2.38
CA VAL A 530 5.37 -0.96 -3.29
C VAL A 530 5.10 -2.00 -4.39
N THR A 531 6.14 -2.62 -4.94
CA THR A 531 5.97 -3.67 -5.96
C THR A 531 5.54 -5.03 -5.41
N ARG A 532 5.64 -5.24 -4.09
CA ARG A 532 5.11 -6.43 -3.42
C ARG A 532 3.59 -6.39 -3.27
N SER A 533 3.01 -5.20 -3.10
CA SER A 533 1.56 -5.02 -2.92
C SER A 533 0.98 -3.92 -3.82
N PRO A 534 1.20 -3.95 -5.14
CA PRO A 534 0.76 -2.90 -6.04
C PRO A 534 -0.76 -2.85 -6.21
N GLU A 535 -1.45 -3.97 -5.99
CA GLU A 535 -2.86 -4.14 -6.32
C GLU A 535 -3.75 -3.18 -5.53
N ILE A 536 -3.43 -2.87 -4.27
CA ILE A 536 -4.22 -1.91 -3.50
C ILE A 536 -4.06 -0.49 -4.07
N VAL A 537 -2.84 -0.07 -4.41
CA VAL A 537 -2.58 1.26 -4.98
C VAL A 537 -3.27 1.38 -6.34
N GLU A 538 -3.13 0.37 -7.20
CA GLU A 538 -3.80 0.31 -8.51
C GLU A 538 -5.32 0.33 -8.34
N GLN A 539 -5.89 -0.48 -7.44
CA GLN A 539 -7.34 -0.54 -7.23
C GLN A 539 -7.92 0.78 -6.72
N CYS A 540 -7.24 1.49 -5.84
CA CYS A 540 -7.67 2.81 -5.38
C CYS A 540 -7.72 3.85 -6.51
N VAL A 541 -6.84 3.75 -7.51
CA VAL A 541 -6.74 4.71 -8.62
C VAL A 541 -7.59 4.31 -9.82
N ASN A 542 -7.91 3.02 -9.97
CA ASN A 542 -8.62 2.49 -11.13
C ASN A 542 -10.01 3.11 -11.36
N ALA A 543 -10.26 3.49 -12.61
CA ALA A 543 -11.55 3.84 -13.14
C ALA A 543 -12.51 2.64 -13.06
N LEU A 544 -13.80 2.94 -13.01
CA LEU A 544 -14.88 1.96 -12.85
C LEU A 544 -15.25 1.30 -14.19
N CYS A 545 -14.24 0.88 -14.95
CA CYS A 545 -14.39 0.27 -16.26
C CYS A 545 -13.61 -1.05 -16.37
N GLY A 546 -14.05 -1.91 -17.29
CA GLY A 546 -13.36 -3.16 -17.57
C GLY A 546 -12.01 -2.94 -18.26
N SER A 547 -11.17 -3.97 -18.25
CA SER A 547 -9.86 -3.94 -18.90
C SER A 547 -9.97 -3.85 -20.43
N LEU A 548 -9.09 -3.06 -21.04
CA LEU A 548 -9.01 -2.97 -22.50
C LEU A 548 -8.49 -4.30 -23.09
N ILE A 549 -9.35 -4.98 -23.85
CA ILE A 549 -9.06 -6.25 -24.52
C ILE A 549 -8.82 -6.10 -26.02
N GLY A 550 -9.15 -4.95 -26.61
CA GLY A 550 -8.90 -4.70 -28.03
C GLY A 550 -9.54 -3.41 -28.52
N PHE A 551 -9.63 -3.29 -29.84
CA PHE A 551 -10.25 -2.17 -30.53
C PHE A 551 -11.15 -2.67 -31.65
N THR A 552 -12.22 -1.94 -31.94
CA THR A 552 -13.06 -2.16 -33.13
C THR A 552 -12.32 -1.71 -34.40
N GLU A 553 -12.89 -1.99 -35.58
CA GLU A 553 -12.35 -1.46 -36.86
C GLU A 553 -12.32 0.07 -36.89
N ASP A 554 -13.27 0.72 -36.22
CA ASP A 554 -13.33 2.17 -36.08
C ASP A 554 -12.34 2.72 -35.04
N GLY A 555 -11.59 1.88 -34.33
CA GLY A 555 -10.61 2.29 -33.32
C GLY A 555 -11.21 2.56 -31.94
N GLU A 556 -12.47 2.19 -31.71
CA GLU A 556 -13.15 2.31 -30.41
C GLU A 556 -12.69 1.20 -29.45
N PRO A 557 -12.52 1.51 -28.15
CA PRO A 557 -12.04 0.55 -27.17
C PRO A 557 -13.07 -0.56 -26.92
N VAL A 558 -12.58 -1.80 -26.88
CA VAL A 558 -13.37 -2.97 -26.45
C VAL A 558 -12.91 -3.37 -25.06
N LEU A 559 -13.85 -3.38 -24.11
CA LEU A 559 -13.58 -3.62 -22.69
C LEU A 559 -14.10 -4.99 -22.24
N GLY A 560 -13.40 -5.58 -21.26
CA GLY A 560 -13.86 -6.78 -20.55
C GLY A 560 -15.01 -6.49 -19.58
N GLU A 561 -15.59 -7.54 -19.02
CA GLU A 561 -16.60 -7.44 -17.95
C GLU A 561 -15.96 -6.94 -16.64
N THR A 562 -16.73 -6.24 -15.81
CA THR A 562 -16.33 -5.81 -14.46
C THR A 562 -16.94 -6.73 -13.41
N SER A 563 -16.15 -7.18 -12.44
CA SER A 563 -16.59 -8.05 -11.33
C SER A 563 -16.73 -7.34 -9.98
N ASP A 564 -16.37 -6.06 -9.90
CA ASP A 564 -16.41 -5.28 -8.65
C ASP A 564 -17.83 -5.16 -8.08
N SER A 565 -17.97 -5.39 -6.77
CA SER A 565 -19.25 -5.24 -6.08
C SER A 565 -19.67 -3.77 -5.94
N PRO A 566 -20.98 -3.46 -5.78
CA PRO A 566 -21.42 -2.10 -5.52
C PRO A 566 -20.80 -1.47 -4.26
N SER A 567 -20.49 -2.26 -3.22
CA SER A 567 -19.84 -1.76 -2.00
C SER A 567 -18.39 -1.39 -2.26
N GLN A 568 -17.62 -2.26 -2.93
CA GLN A 568 -16.24 -1.98 -3.31
C GLN A 568 -16.16 -0.76 -4.24
N ASN A 569 -17.11 -0.60 -5.15
CA ASN A 569 -17.21 0.59 -6.00
C ASN A 569 -17.45 1.88 -5.20
N ALA A 570 -18.31 1.84 -4.17
CA ALA A 570 -18.54 2.98 -3.30
C ALA A 570 -17.29 3.32 -2.48
N GLU A 571 -16.68 2.32 -1.84
CA GLU A 571 -15.44 2.47 -1.07
C GLU A 571 -14.31 3.04 -1.94
N ARG A 572 -14.10 2.50 -3.15
CA ARG A 572 -13.11 3.01 -4.11
C ARG A 572 -13.36 4.47 -4.51
N ARG A 573 -14.60 4.84 -4.83
CA ARG A 573 -14.94 6.25 -5.11
C ARG A 573 -14.62 7.14 -3.91
N THR A 574 -14.93 6.68 -2.70
CA THR A 574 -14.64 7.42 -1.47
C THR A 574 -13.14 7.58 -1.21
N VAL A 575 -12.31 6.57 -1.53
CA VAL A 575 -10.84 6.74 -1.55
C VAL A 575 -10.43 7.83 -2.55
N GLN A 576 -10.98 7.79 -3.77
CA GLN A 576 -10.67 8.76 -4.83
C GLN A 576 -11.09 10.19 -4.45
N ASP A 577 -12.26 10.35 -3.83
CA ASP A 577 -12.74 11.62 -3.32
C ASP A 577 -11.82 12.15 -2.21
N GLY A 578 -11.33 11.27 -1.32
CA GLY A 578 -10.34 11.64 -0.30
C GLY A 578 -8.99 12.08 -0.92
N ILE A 579 -8.51 11.39 -1.95
CA ILE A 579 -7.30 11.77 -2.70
C ILE A 579 -7.45 13.19 -3.26
N LEU A 580 -8.59 13.46 -3.89
CA LEU A 580 -8.92 14.76 -4.46
C LEU A 580 -9.11 15.85 -3.39
N ALA A 581 -9.68 15.50 -2.23
CA ALA A 581 -9.85 16.44 -1.12
C ALA A 581 -8.50 16.92 -0.59
N PHE A 582 -7.52 16.02 -0.44
CA PHE A 582 -6.16 16.42 -0.10
C PHE A 582 -5.54 17.32 -1.17
N GLN A 583 -5.62 16.95 -2.45
CA GLN A 583 -5.04 17.76 -3.52
C GLN A 583 -5.69 19.14 -3.60
N HIS A 584 -7.02 19.21 -3.43
CA HIS A 584 -7.75 20.47 -3.40
C HIS A 584 -7.27 21.36 -2.25
N MET A 585 -7.11 20.79 -1.06
CA MET A 585 -6.56 21.48 0.09
C MET A 585 -5.14 22.00 -0.21
N TRP A 586 -4.25 21.15 -0.73
CA TRP A 586 -2.90 21.55 -1.13
C TRP A 586 -2.90 22.71 -2.15
N ASN A 587 -3.65 22.56 -3.24
CA ASN A 587 -3.74 23.54 -4.31
C ASN A 587 -4.35 24.88 -3.85
N ARG A 588 -5.20 24.87 -2.81
CA ARG A 588 -5.72 26.11 -2.20
C ARG A 588 -4.60 26.95 -1.58
N TYR A 589 -3.62 26.32 -0.92
CA TYR A 589 -2.44 27.02 -0.38
C TYR A 589 -1.43 27.42 -1.47
N VAL A 590 -1.27 26.61 -2.51
CA VAL A 590 -0.51 26.99 -3.71
C VAL A 590 -1.09 28.25 -4.34
N ALA A 591 -2.41 28.30 -4.52
CA ALA A 591 -3.10 29.46 -5.09
C ALA A 591 -3.04 30.69 -4.17
N ALA A 592 -3.24 30.52 -2.86
CA ALA A 592 -3.21 31.63 -1.90
C ALA A 592 -1.83 32.30 -1.78
N SER A 593 -0.76 31.55 -2.08
CA SER A 593 0.62 32.04 -2.05
C SER A 593 1.13 32.55 -3.41
N ASP A 594 0.24 32.78 -4.39
CA ASP A 594 0.58 33.15 -5.77
C ASP A 594 1.64 32.19 -6.40
N GLY A 595 1.54 30.90 -6.09
CA GLY A 595 2.44 29.86 -6.59
C GLY A 595 3.77 29.72 -5.84
N ALA A 596 4.02 30.53 -4.81
CA ALA A 596 5.26 30.48 -4.01
C ALA A 596 5.29 29.35 -2.96
N TRP A 597 4.19 28.63 -2.77
CA TRP A 597 4.17 27.42 -1.94
C TRP A 597 5.19 26.41 -2.44
N ALA A 598 5.91 25.76 -1.51
CA ALA A 598 6.93 24.78 -1.87
C ALA A 598 6.31 23.63 -2.69
N ASP A 599 7.03 23.13 -3.69
CA ASP A 599 6.61 21.97 -4.48
C ASP A 599 7.12 20.65 -3.89
N LEU A 600 6.48 19.56 -4.29
CA LEU A 600 6.84 18.20 -3.86
C LEU A 600 7.69 17.46 -4.91
N THR A 601 8.28 18.18 -5.87
CA THR A 601 8.92 17.58 -7.06
C THR A 601 10.38 17.22 -6.84
N GLY A 602 11.07 17.95 -5.96
CA GLY A 602 12.48 17.79 -5.66
C GLY A 602 12.84 16.41 -5.09
N PRO A 603 14.09 15.95 -5.27
CA PRO A 603 14.63 14.88 -4.43
C PRO A 603 14.84 15.39 -3.00
N GLY A 604 14.80 14.49 -2.01
CA GLY A 604 15.08 14.82 -0.61
C GLY A 604 13.85 14.78 0.29
N PRO A 605 13.77 15.64 1.33
CA PRO A 605 12.89 15.44 2.48
C PRO A 605 11.40 15.22 2.15
N ALA A 606 10.83 16.02 1.22
CA ALA A 606 9.44 15.86 0.79
C ALA A 606 9.16 14.46 0.23
N ARG A 607 10.01 14.00 -0.69
CA ARG A 607 9.85 12.72 -1.38
C ARG A 607 10.08 11.54 -0.43
N ASP A 608 11.07 11.64 0.45
CA ASP A 608 11.37 10.61 1.44
C ASP A 608 10.20 10.44 2.43
N ARG A 609 9.61 11.56 2.85
CA ARG A 609 8.40 11.58 3.69
C ARG A 609 7.18 11.02 2.97
N LEU A 610 6.95 11.34 1.70
CA LEU A 610 5.87 10.74 0.90
C LEU A 610 6.06 9.23 0.68
N ALA A 611 7.29 8.80 0.43
CA ALA A 611 7.61 7.37 0.33
C ALA A 611 7.35 6.65 1.65
N ARG A 612 7.73 7.26 2.78
CA ARG A 612 7.48 6.75 4.13
C ARG A 612 5.98 6.58 4.42
N ILE A 613 5.14 7.57 4.05
CA ILE A 613 3.67 7.49 4.17
C ILE A 613 3.14 6.24 3.44
N LEU A 614 3.52 6.05 2.18
CA LEU A 614 3.06 4.91 1.39
C LEU A 614 3.58 3.57 1.93
N VAL A 615 4.88 3.50 2.22
CA VAL A 615 5.54 2.27 2.67
C VAL A 615 4.99 1.83 4.04
N ALA A 616 4.83 2.75 4.99
CA ALA A 616 4.30 2.44 6.31
C ALA A 616 2.85 1.91 6.23
N ALA A 617 2.02 2.48 5.34
CA ALA A 617 0.67 1.98 5.11
C ALA A 617 0.67 0.55 4.53
N LEU A 618 1.58 0.25 3.59
CA LEU A 618 1.67 -1.08 2.99
C LEU A 618 2.28 -2.14 3.93
N GLU A 619 3.19 -1.76 4.82
CA GLU A 619 3.87 -2.70 5.74
C GLU A 619 3.11 -2.97 7.03
N SER A 620 2.36 -1.99 7.53
CA SER A 620 1.62 -2.10 8.78
C SER A 620 0.23 -1.46 8.66
N PRO A 621 -0.67 -1.99 7.82
CA PRO A 621 -2.04 -1.49 7.74
C PRO A 621 -2.75 -1.61 9.09
N THR A 622 -3.72 -0.74 9.33
CA THR A 622 -4.55 -0.79 10.54
C THR A 622 -5.56 -1.94 10.46
N ALA A 623 -6.12 -2.34 11.61
CA ALA A 623 -7.16 -3.37 11.64
C ALA A 623 -8.42 -2.95 10.86
N ASP A 624 -8.73 -1.65 10.86
CA ASP A 624 -9.85 -1.08 10.10
C ASP A 624 -9.59 -1.09 8.59
N GLU A 625 -8.38 -0.70 8.16
CA GLU A 625 -7.94 -0.83 6.76
C GLU A 625 -8.05 -2.30 6.30
N ALA A 626 -7.64 -3.25 7.15
CA ALA A 626 -7.75 -4.68 6.85
C ALA A 626 -9.21 -5.16 6.73
N ALA A 627 -10.10 -4.65 7.57
CA ALA A 627 -11.52 -5.00 7.53
C ALA A 627 -12.20 -4.51 6.23
N VAL A 628 -11.81 -3.35 5.70
CA VAL A 628 -12.34 -2.79 4.45
C VAL A 628 -11.68 -3.45 3.24
N PHE A 629 -10.37 -3.24 3.07
CA PHE A 629 -9.65 -3.63 1.86
C PHE A 629 -9.46 -5.14 1.74
N GLY A 630 -9.47 -5.89 2.84
CA GLY A 630 -9.35 -7.35 2.80
C GLY A 630 -10.47 -8.05 2.01
N ASN A 631 -11.63 -7.41 1.90
CA ASN A 631 -12.78 -7.92 1.16
C ASN A 631 -12.81 -7.47 -0.31
N TRP A 632 -11.90 -6.58 -0.74
CA TRP A 632 -11.83 -6.13 -2.12
C TRP A 632 -11.43 -7.27 -3.04
N THR A 633 -12.13 -7.35 -4.16
CA THR A 633 -11.86 -8.32 -5.23
C THR A 633 -10.90 -7.74 -6.25
N HIS A 634 -9.97 -8.57 -6.70
CA HIS A 634 -8.95 -8.28 -7.70
C HIS A 634 -9.11 -9.20 -8.91
N GLU A 635 -9.07 -8.60 -10.10
CA GLU A 635 -9.06 -9.27 -11.39
C GLU A 635 -7.63 -9.31 -11.94
N ASP A 636 -7.08 -10.51 -12.14
CA ASP A 636 -5.78 -10.67 -12.83
C ASP A 636 -5.99 -10.47 -14.34
N ASN A 637 -5.61 -9.29 -14.83
CA ASN A 637 -5.96 -8.79 -16.14
C ASN A 637 -5.03 -9.28 -17.26
N PHE A 638 -5.36 -10.47 -17.78
CA PHE A 638 -4.84 -10.97 -19.06
C PHE A 638 -5.90 -11.80 -19.84
N GLY A 639 -7.19 -11.42 -19.71
CA GLY A 639 -8.32 -12.16 -20.28
C GLY A 639 -8.81 -13.35 -19.42
N SER A 640 -8.23 -13.52 -18.22
CA SER A 640 -8.68 -14.49 -17.23
C SER A 640 -9.95 -13.99 -16.52
N SER A 641 -10.89 -14.89 -16.22
CA SER A 641 -12.11 -14.59 -15.45
C SER A 641 -11.93 -14.89 -13.95
N LEU A 642 -10.71 -14.87 -13.43
CA LEU A 642 -10.40 -15.26 -12.05
C LEU A 642 -10.42 -14.02 -11.15
N VAL A 643 -11.35 -14.04 -10.18
CA VAL A 643 -11.53 -13.00 -9.17
C VAL A 643 -11.00 -13.53 -7.84
N THR A 644 -10.07 -12.81 -7.20
CA THR A 644 -9.48 -13.18 -5.90
C THR A 644 -9.56 -12.01 -4.94
N THR A 645 -9.81 -12.25 -3.65
CA THR A 645 -9.80 -11.16 -2.65
C THR A 645 -8.38 -10.77 -2.24
N LEU A 646 -8.15 -9.52 -1.84
CA LEU A 646 -6.83 -9.08 -1.33
C LEU A 646 -6.38 -9.91 -0.11
N LEU A 647 -7.33 -10.31 0.74
CA LEU A 647 -7.16 -11.35 1.75
C LEU A 647 -7.79 -12.67 1.29
N PRO A 648 -7.00 -13.66 0.81
CA PRO A 648 -7.55 -14.92 0.31
C PRO A 648 -8.31 -15.68 1.38
N ALA A 649 -9.51 -16.15 1.04
CA ALA A 649 -10.41 -16.85 1.96
C ALA A 649 -9.79 -18.13 2.57
N ASP A 650 -8.88 -18.80 1.85
CA ASP A 650 -8.18 -20.00 2.29
C ASP A 650 -7.03 -19.73 3.27
N LEU A 651 -6.50 -18.50 3.32
CA LEU A 651 -5.50 -18.13 4.32
C LEU A 651 -6.14 -17.71 5.65
N LYS A 652 -7.42 -17.32 5.66
CA LYS A 652 -8.12 -16.94 6.91
C LYS A 652 -8.02 -18.01 8.02
N PRO A 653 -8.21 -19.31 7.76
CA PRO A 653 -8.04 -20.35 8.78
C PRO A 653 -6.57 -20.59 9.20
N ALA A 654 -5.61 -20.13 8.40
CA ALA A 654 -4.18 -20.28 8.66
C ALA A 654 -3.60 -19.18 9.55
N ILE A 655 -4.28 -18.03 9.70
CA ILE A 655 -3.80 -16.87 10.47
C ILE A 655 -3.24 -17.26 11.86
N PRO A 656 -3.93 -18.08 12.68
CA PRO A 656 -3.42 -18.45 14.00
C PRO A 656 -2.11 -19.26 14.00
N TYR A 657 -1.71 -19.80 12.85
CA TYR A 657 -0.52 -20.63 12.64
C TYR A 657 0.65 -19.87 12.03
N LEU A 658 0.40 -18.66 11.53
CA LEU A 658 1.43 -17.85 10.89
C LEU A 658 2.34 -17.19 11.93
N SER A 659 3.58 -17.00 11.53
CA SER A 659 4.55 -16.09 12.14
C SER A 659 4.88 -14.99 11.13
N PRO A 660 5.50 -13.87 11.55
CA PRO A 660 5.82 -12.77 10.62
C PRO A 660 6.63 -13.21 9.40
N GLY A 661 7.65 -14.06 9.58
CA GLY A 661 8.45 -14.57 8.46
C GLY A 661 7.69 -15.50 7.50
N ASP A 662 6.54 -16.05 7.89
CA ASP A 662 5.69 -16.81 6.97
C ASP A 662 4.94 -15.91 5.99
N LEU A 663 4.75 -14.62 6.32
CA LEU A 663 4.15 -13.63 5.42
C LEU A 663 5.08 -13.31 4.24
N ASP A 664 6.38 -13.23 4.51
CA ASP A 664 7.42 -13.02 3.48
C ASP A 664 7.54 -14.22 2.52
N ASP A 665 7.21 -15.42 3.02
CA ASP A 665 7.23 -16.66 2.25
C ASP A 665 6.05 -16.80 1.27
N LEU A 666 5.00 -15.98 1.44
CA LEU A 666 3.85 -15.94 0.54
C LEU A 666 4.22 -15.27 -0.77
N HIS A 667 3.97 -15.94 -1.88
CA HIS A 667 4.14 -15.37 -3.21
C HIS A 667 3.07 -14.31 -3.48
N MET A 668 3.29 -13.44 -4.48
CA MET A 668 2.33 -12.39 -4.87
C MET A 668 0.91 -12.92 -5.15
N ARG A 669 0.81 -14.15 -5.68
CA ARG A 669 -0.48 -14.82 -5.93
C ARG A 669 -1.06 -15.55 -4.72
N ASP A 670 -0.25 -15.77 -3.68
CA ASP A 670 -0.74 -16.30 -2.41
C ASP A 670 -1.46 -15.21 -1.64
N SER A 671 -0.96 -13.98 -1.66
CA SER A 671 -1.64 -12.79 -1.13
C SER A 671 -1.05 -11.54 -1.78
N PHE A 672 -1.95 -10.69 -2.28
CA PHE A 672 -1.61 -9.41 -2.87
C PHE A 672 -1.16 -8.37 -1.83
N TRP A 673 -1.58 -8.52 -0.57
CA TRP A 673 -1.17 -7.63 0.51
C TRP A 673 -0.97 -8.41 1.83
N PRO A 674 0.19 -9.08 2.02
CA PRO A 674 0.42 -9.96 3.17
C PRO A 674 0.29 -9.26 4.53
N ALA A 675 0.68 -8.00 4.62
CA ALA A 675 0.56 -7.22 5.85
C ALA A 675 -0.88 -7.07 6.33
N LEU A 676 -1.86 -7.14 5.40
CA LEU A 676 -3.28 -7.15 5.74
C LEU A 676 -3.70 -8.43 6.47
N ILE A 677 -3.04 -9.56 6.19
CA ILE A 677 -3.19 -10.81 6.95
C ILE A 677 -2.76 -10.57 8.40
N ALA A 678 -1.60 -9.92 8.61
CA ALA A 678 -1.10 -9.60 9.94
C ALA A 678 -2.07 -8.68 10.70
N ALA A 679 -2.52 -7.60 10.06
CA ALA A 679 -3.44 -6.63 10.66
C ALA A 679 -4.81 -7.21 11.04
N SER A 680 -5.19 -8.35 10.47
CA SER A 680 -6.43 -9.06 10.83
C SER A 680 -6.36 -9.88 12.12
N ASP A 681 -5.17 -10.02 12.73
CA ASP A 681 -4.94 -10.68 14.02
C ASP A 681 -4.10 -9.80 14.96
N THR A 682 -4.52 -9.67 16.22
CA THR A 682 -3.87 -8.75 17.16
C THR A 682 -2.43 -9.16 17.50
N GLY A 683 -2.16 -10.47 17.63
CA GLY A 683 -0.83 -10.98 17.96
C GLY A 683 0.12 -10.88 16.77
N LEU A 684 -0.30 -11.40 15.61
CA LEU A 684 0.49 -11.35 14.38
C LEU A 684 0.73 -9.91 13.93
N GLY A 685 -0.28 -9.05 14.01
CA GLY A 685 -0.20 -7.63 13.69
C GLY A 685 0.81 -6.90 14.58
N ALA A 686 0.79 -7.12 15.89
CA ALA A 686 1.77 -6.52 16.80
C ALA A 686 3.21 -6.95 16.52
N MET A 687 3.44 -8.24 16.22
CA MET A 687 4.77 -8.74 15.85
C MET A 687 5.25 -8.18 14.50
N ALA A 688 4.39 -8.16 13.48
CA ALA A 688 4.71 -7.62 12.17
C ALA A 688 5.02 -6.11 12.25
N ARG A 689 4.24 -5.36 13.01
CA ARG A 689 4.48 -3.94 13.28
C ARG A 689 5.81 -3.70 13.98
N ALA A 690 6.14 -4.48 15.02
CA ALA A 690 7.43 -4.34 15.71
C ALA A 690 8.65 -4.60 14.80
N ILE A 691 8.52 -5.49 13.80
CA ILE A 691 9.55 -5.70 12.78
C ILE A 691 9.60 -4.52 11.82
N ALA A 692 8.44 -4.09 11.30
CA ALA A 692 8.34 -2.96 10.39
C ALA A 692 8.87 -1.66 11.02
N GLU A 693 8.72 -1.49 12.34
CA GLU A 693 9.25 -0.37 13.14
C GLU A 693 10.75 -0.52 13.47
N GLY A 694 11.35 -1.69 13.23
CA GLY A 694 12.72 -2.00 13.61
C GLY A 694 12.94 -2.12 15.12
N ALA A 695 11.87 -2.21 15.91
CA ALA A 695 11.93 -2.44 17.35
C ALA A 695 12.45 -3.85 17.67
N ILE A 696 12.17 -4.82 16.80
CA ILE A 696 12.63 -6.21 16.90
C ILE A 696 13.10 -6.67 15.51
N GLY A 697 14.28 -7.29 15.42
CA GLY A 697 14.73 -7.92 14.18
C GLY A 697 13.88 -9.14 13.82
N ALA A 698 13.61 -9.36 12.53
CA ALA A 698 12.79 -10.48 12.05
C ALA A 698 13.32 -11.86 12.54
N GLU A 699 14.63 -11.97 12.73
CA GLU A 699 15.32 -13.14 13.26
C GLU A 699 14.90 -13.52 14.68
N ALA A 700 14.32 -12.60 15.46
CA ALA A 700 13.82 -12.89 16.81
C ALA A 700 12.63 -13.87 16.80
N PHE A 701 11.90 -13.93 15.67
CA PHE A 701 10.78 -14.84 15.47
C PHE A 701 11.20 -16.13 14.73
N GLU A 702 12.49 -16.29 14.46
CA GLU A 702 13.04 -17.47 13.83
C GLU A 702 13.50 -18.50 14.88
N PRO A 703 13.27 -19.81 14.67
CA PRO A 703 13.79 -20.84 15.57
C PRO A 703 15.32 -20.82 15.61
N ALA A 704 15.92 -20.93 16.80
CA ALA A 704 17.36 -21.06 16.95
C ALA A 704 17.86 -22.45 16.47
N GLY A 705 18.96 -22.46 15.69
CA GLY A 705 19.59 -23.69 15.19
C GLY A 705 19.36 -23.93 13.70
N GLU A 706 19.41 -25.20 13.28
CA GLU A 706 19.15 -25.57 11.87
C GLU A 706 17.68 -25.31 11.48
N PRO A 707 17.42 -24.64 10.34
CA PRO A 707 16.06 -24.39 9.86
C PRO A 707 15.26 -25.68 9.67
N TYR A 708 14.01 -25.67 10.13
CA TYR A 708 13.09 -26.78 9.87
C TYR A 708 12.51 -26.60 8.47
N GLU A 709 12.44 -27.67 7.67
CA GLU A 709 11.94 -27.62 6.31
C GLU A 709 10.83 -28.65 6.07
N THR A 710 9.60 -28.22 5.80
CA THR A 710 8.62 -29.09 5.16
C THR A 710 9.11 -29.43 3.76
N ARG A 711 9.04 -30.71 3.38
CA ARG A 711 9.42 -31.16 2.02
C ARG A 711 8.25 -31.83 1.34
N LEU A 712 7.95 -31.39 0.13
CA LEU A 712 6.97 -31.99 -0.76
C LEU A 712 7.68 -32.62 -1.94
N ARG A 713 7.45 -33.91 -2.17
CA ARG A 713 7.77 -34.58 -3.43
C ARG A 713 6.47 -34.94 -4.13
N TYR A 714 6.47 -34.96 -5.45
CA TYR A 714 5.34 -35.44 -6.24
C TYR A 714 5.75 -36.65 -7.07
N ARG A 715 4.79 -37.56 -7.29
CA ARG A 715 4.94 -38.80 -8.05
C ARG A 715 4.12 -38.73 -9.32
N THR A 716 4.73 -39.07 -10.44
CA THR A 716 4.15 -39.05 -11.78
C THR A 716 3.59 -40.42 -12.17
N ALA A 717 2.87 -40.49 -13.31
CA ALA A 717 2.21 -41.71 -13.75
C ALA A 717 3.19 -42.84 -14.13
N ASP A 718 4.45 -42.52 -14.41
CA ASP A 718 5.55 -43.45 -14.62
C ASP A 718 6.22 -43.96 -13.33
N ASP A 719 5.61 -43.68 -12.17
CA ASP A 719 6.04 -44.11 -10.83
C ASP A 719 7.39 -43.51 -10.38
N ARG A 720 7.77 -42.35 -10.95
CA ARG A 720 8.96 -41.60 -10.54
C ARG A 720 8.64 -40.49 -9.56
N TRP A 721 9.51 -40.32 -8.57
CA TRP A 721 9.44 -39.21 -7.62
C TRP A 721 10.39 -38.10 -8.05
N HIS A 722 9.87 -36.88 -8.08
CA HIS A 722 10.64 -35.70 -8.45
C HIS A 722 11.30 -35.04 -7.24
N ASP A 723 12.19 -34.08 -7.53
CA ASP A 723 12.95 -33.35 -6.53
C ASP A 723 12.03 -32.62 -5.53
N PRO A 724 12.43 -32.57 -4.25
CA PRO A 724 11.58 -32.01 -3.22
C PRO A 724 11.49 -30.49 -3.33
N VAL A 725 10.26 -29.97 -3.33
CA VAL A 725 9.96 -28.57 -3.01
C VAL A 725 10.11 -28.42 -1.51
N ARG A 726 10.85 -27.41 -1.07
CA ARG A 726 11.15 -27.18 0.34
C ARG A 726 10.53 -25.87 0.80
N ARG A 727 10.00 -25.85 2.02
CA ARG A 727 9.52 -24.65 2.67
C ARG A 727 9.97 -24.63 4.11
N ARG A 728 10.51 -23.50 4.56
CA ARG A 728 10.89 -23.29 5.95
C ARG A 728 9.66 -23.36 6.85
N VAL A 729 9.82 -23.91 8.05
CA VAL A 729 8.77 -24.04 9.06
C VAL A 729 9.17 -23.25 10.30
N ARG A 730 8.22 -22.48 10.81
CA ARG A 730 8.36 -21.72 12.05
C ARG A 730 7.36 -22.22 13.09
N ILE A 731 7.74 -22.14 14.36
CA ILE A 731 6.84 -22.36 15.48
C ILE A 731 6.49 -20.98 16.01
N ASN A 732 5.24 -20.55 15.81
CA ASN A 732 4.80 -19.24 16.23
C ASN A 732 4.55 -19.17 17.76
N HIS A 733 4.12 -18.00 18.24
CA HIS A 733 3.88 -17.77 19.68
C HIS A 733 2.82 -18.70 20.30
N ASN A 734 1.94 -19.31 19.49
CA ASN A 734 0.93 -20.28 19.93
C ASN A 734 1.44 -21.73 19.94
N GLY A 735 2.71 -21.97 19.57
CA GLY A 735 3.23 -23.32 19.37
C GLY A 735 2.72 -24.00 18.09
N LEU A 736 2.22 -23.20 17.15
CA LEU A 736 1.62 -23.64 15.89
C LEU A 736 2.55 -23.34 14.70
N SER A 737 2.38 -24.08 13.63
CA SER A 737 3.22 -24.02 12.43
C SER A 737 2.39 -24.08 11.16
N PHE A 738 2.89 -23.39 10.15
CA PHE A 738 2.30 -23.31 8.81
C PHE A 738 3.34 -23.66 7.75
N ALA A 739 2.92 -24.32 6.68
CA ALA A 739 3.71 -24.42 5.46
C ALA A 739 2.82 -24.47 4.23
N ARG A 740 3.22 -23.72 3.18
CA ARG A 740 2.60 -23.73 1.86
C ARG A 740 3.64 -24.02 0.78
N LEU A 741 3.34 -25.02 -0.04
CA LEU A 741 4.22 -25.53 -1.10
C LEU A 741 3.41 -25.67 -2.39
N ALA A 742 4.02 -25.38 -3.54
CA ALA A 742 3.40 -25.55 -4.85
C ALA A 742 4.25 -26.46 -5.74
N PHE A 743 3.59 -27.20 -6.64
CA PHE A 743 4.24 -28.00 -7.67
C PHE A 743 3.50 -27.86 -9.00
N GLU A 744 4.24 -28.00 -10.11
CA GLU A 744 3.72 -27.97 -11.47
C GLU A 744 4.27 -29.18 -12.23
N HIS A 745 3.41 -30.12 -12.63
CA HIS A 745 3.75 -31.25 -13.48
C HIS A 745 2.50 -31.90 -14.08
N HIS A 746 2.51 -32.17 -15.40
CA HIS A 746 1.33 -32.53 -16.20
C HIS A 746 0.63 -33.87 -15.84
N ASP A 747 1.27 -34.77 -15.10
CA ASP A 747 0.79 -36.13 -14.82
C ASP A 747 0.97 -36.56 -13.34
N THR A 748 0.88 -35.64 -12.39
CA THR A 748 1.05 -35.95 -10.96
C THR A 748 -0.09 -36.84 -10.43
N VAL A 749 0.26 -37.90 -9.69
CA VAL A 749 -0.69 -38.86 -9.10
C VAL A 749 -0.77 -38.72 -7.57
N ASP A 750 0.38 -38.70 -6.88
CA ASP A 750 0.46 -38.60 -5.43
C ASP A 750 1.52 -37.56 -5.02
N ILE A 751 1.44 -37.12 -3.77
CA ILE A 751 2.51 -36.34 -3.13
C ILE A 751 2.98 -37.03 -1.85
N SER A 752 4.25 -36.82 -1.51
CA SER A 752 4.87 -37.23 -0.27
C SER A 752 5.23 -35.96 0.50
N LEU A 753 4.68 -35.82 1.71
CA LEU A 753 4.83 -34.65 2.54
C LEU A 753 5.58 -35.01 3.83
N ALA A 754 6.83 -34.55 3.93
CA ALA A 754 7.60 -34.57 5.17
C ALA A 754 7.31 -33.27 5.93
N ILE A 755 6.34 -33.31 6.85
CA ILE A 755 5.74 -32.11 7.46
C ILE A 755 6.75 -31.31 8.29
N PRO A 756 7.41 -31.87 9.33
CA PRO A 756 8.37 -31.10 10.12
C PRO A 756 9.79 -31.10 9.52
N GLY A 757 10.08 -31.98 8.55
CA GLY A 757 11.43 -32.16 8.00
C GLY A 757 12.48 -32.66 9.00
N ARG A 758 12.06 -33.16 10.17
CA ARG A 758 12.93 -33.64 11.25
C ARG A 758 12.19 -34.63 12.16
N PRO A 759 12.89 -35.35 13.05
CA PRO A 759 12.24 -36.16 14.06
C PRO A 759 11.33 -35.31 14.97
N ALA A 760 10.04 -35.64 15.03
CA ALA A 760 9.05 -34.92 15.82
C ALA A 760 7.75 -35.72 15.99
N ILE A 761 7.02 -35.42 17.07
CA ILE A 761 5.59 -35.77 17.17
C ILE A 761 4.81 -34.59 16.61
N VAL A 762 3.96 -34.86 15.63
CA VAL A 762 3.23 -33.84 14.88
C VAL A 762 1.74 -34.08 15.03
N ARG A 763 1.03 -33.05 15.46
CA ARG A 763 -0.43 -32.97 15.38
C ARG A 763 -0.77 -32.19 14.11
N VAL A 764 -1.31 -32.88 13.11
CA VAL A 764 -1.73 -32.26 11.86
C VAL A 764 -3.16 -31.77 12.02
N ASP A 765 -3.37 -30.46 12.08
CA ASP A 765 -4.71 -29.92 12.28
C ASP A 765 -5.52 -29.98 10.99
N TRP A 766 -4.88 -29.64 9.86
CA TRP A 766 -5.45 -29.89 8.54
C TRP A 766 -4.39 -29.86 7.43
N ILE A 767 -4.70 -30.52 6.33
CA ILE A 767 -4.00 -30.39 5.05
C ILE A 767 -5.02 -30.02 3.98
N GLU A 768 -4.74 -28.98 3.19
CA GLU A 768 -5.52 -28.59 2.02
C GLU A 768 -4.64 -28.66 0.78
N ALA A 769 -5.11 -29.32 -0.28
CA ALA A 769 -4.50 -29.29 -1.60
C ALA A 769 -5.49 -28.69 -2.61
N LYS A 770 -5.16 -27.52 -3.14
CA LYS A 770 -5.84 -26.92 -4.30
C LYS A 770 -5.16 -27.42 -5.56
N VAL A 771 -5.84 -28.25 -6.35
CA VAL A 771 -5.24 -28.91 -7.53
C VAL A 771 -5.98 -28.57 -8.81
N ILE A 772 -5.24 -28.48 -9.91
CA ILE A 772 -5.82 -28.42 -11.26
C ILE A 772 -5.85 -29.84 -11.82
N ALA A 773 -7.05 -30.34 -12.06
CA ALA A 773 -7.28 -31.68 -12.60
C ALA A 773 -7.37 -31.63 -14.13
N GLY A 774 -6.65 -32.52 -14.82
CA GLY A 774 -6.55 -32.51 -16.29
C GLY A 774 -7.91 -32.37 -17.00
N GLY A 775 -8.06 -31.29 -17.78
CA GLY A 775 -9.25 -31.00 -18.59
C GLY A 775 -10.40 -30.24 -17.90
N ARG A 776 -10.24 -29.77 -16.65
CA ARG A 776 -11.26 -28.97 -15.96
C ARG A 776 -10.81 -27.52 -15.73
N ARG A 777 -11.76 -26.59 -15.89
CA ARG A 777 -11.57 -25.12 -15.73
C ARG A 777 -11.38 -24.66 -14.28
N ARG A 778 -11.81 -25.45 -13.29
CA ARG A 778 -11.85 -25.02 -11.87
C ARG A 778 -10.88 -25.83 -11.03
N GLU A 779 -10.11 -25.13 -10.19
CA GLU A 779 -9.37 -25.71 -9.08
C GLU A 779 -10.29 -26.58 -8.23
N GLN A 780 -9.81 -27.76 -7.86
CA GLN A 780 -10.48 -28.64 -6.91
C GLN A 780 -9.78 -28.55 -5.57
N VAL A 781 -10.54 -28.25 -4.52
CA VAL A 781 -10.04 -28.19 -3.14
C VAL A 781 -10.18 -29.58 -2.51
N LEU A 782 -9.07 -30.18 -2.11
CA LEU A 782 -9.02 -31.46 -1.40
C LEU A 782 -8.59 -31.19 0.04
N ARG A 783 -9.37 -31.63 1.03
CA ARG A 783 -9.06 -31.41 2.45
C ARG A 783 -8.88 -32.72 3.20
N TRP A 784 -7.91 -32.75 4.11
CA TRP A 784 -7.74 -33.74 5.17
C TRP A 784 -7.80 -32.98 6.50
N ASP A 785 -8.98 -32.89 7.09
CA ASP A 785 -9.25 -32.09 8.30
C ASP A 785 -9.97 -32.90 9.38
N ARG A 786 -10.23 -34.18 9.14
CA ARG A 786 -10.85 -35.10 10.10
C ARG A 786 -9.93 -36.28 10.42
N PRO A 787 -9.98 -36.83 11.64
CA PRO A 787 -9.20 -38.02 12.02
C PRO A 787 -9.33 -39.18 11.03
N GLU A 788 -10.52 -39.40 10.48
CA GLU A 788 -10.78 -40.50 9.54
C GLU A 788 -10.04 -40.34 8.20
N ASP A 789 -9.72 -39.11 7.80
CA ASP A 789 -9.00 -38.82 6.55
C ASP A 789 -7.54 -39.28 6.58
N PHE A 790 -6.96 -39.38 7.77
CA PHE A 790 -5.60 -39.86 7.98
C PHE A 790 -5.53 -41.38 8.12
N VAL A 791 -6.67 -42.03 8.34
CA VAL A 791 -6.76 -43.48 8.45
C VAL A 791 -6.52 -44.12 7.09
N GLY A 792 -5.47 -44.93 7.00
CA GLY A 792 -5.17 -45.74 5.83
C GLY A 792 -4.26 -45.08 4.79
N LEU A 793 -3.78 -43.87 5.04
CA LEU A 793 -2.69 -43.28 4.26
C LEU A 793 -1.41 -44.13 4.33
N HIS A 794 -0.50 -43.90 3.39
CA HIS A 794 0.83 -44.48 3.43
C HIS A 794 1.75 -43.58 4.27
N TYR A 795 2.45 -44.21 5.21
CA TYR A 795 3.36 -43.56 6.16
C TYR A 795 4.75 -44.14 5.91
N ALA A 796 5.61 -43.37 5.27
CA ALA A 796 6.98 -43.74 4.93
C ALA A 796 7.92 -43.27 6.05
N ASP A 797 8.54 -44.20 6.77
CA ASP A 797 9.42 -43.94 7.92
C ASP A 797 8.78 -43.03 9.01
N CYS A 798 7.45 -43.03 9.09
CA CYS A 798 6.65 -42.40 10.14
C CYS A 798 5.53 -43.33 10.61
N ARG A 799 4.93 -43.01 11.75
CA ARG A 799 3.87 -43.80 12.39
C ARG A 799 2.64 -42.94 12.71
N TYR A 800 1.47 -43.42 12.30
CA TYR A 800 0.20 -42.87 12.75
C TYR A 800 -0.08 -43.31 14.19
N LEU A 801 -0.25 -42.35 15.11
CA LEU A 801 -0.46 -42.62 16.54
C LEU A 801 -1.96 -42.72 16.89
N GLY A 802 -2.83 -42.13 16.08
CA GLY A 802 -4.28 -42.06 16.28
C GLY A 802 -4.80 -40.61 16.23
N GLY A 803 -6.09 -40.44 15.92
CA GLY A 803 -6.66 -39.10 15.76
C GLY A 803 -6.01 -38.36 14.59
N ASN A 804 -5.35 -37.25 14.90
CA ASN A 804 -4.54 -36.46 13.97
C ASN A 804 -3.05 -36.40 14.36
N LEU A 805 -2.58 -37.35 15.18
CA LEU A 805 -1.21 -37.42 15.67
C LEU A 805 -0.35 -38.42 14.87
N MET A 806 0.88 -38.00 14.58
CA MET A 806 1.87 -38.74 13.80
C MET A 806 3.26 -38.60 14.43
N GLU A 807 4.04 -39.66 14.42
CA GLU A 807 5.45 -39.68 14.86
C GLU A 807 6.34 -39.79 13.62
N PHE A 808 7.19 -38.79 13.38
CA PHE A 808 8.16 -38.75 12.30
C PHE A 808 9.52 -39.13 12.86
N ASP A 809 10.13 -40.20 12.34
CA ASP A 809 11.38 -40.75 12.90
C ASP A 809 12.64 -40.14 12.28
N THR A 810 12.53 -39.55 11.08
CA THR A 810 13.68 -39.00 10.32
C THR A 810 13.29 -37.72 9.56
N PRO A 811 14.27 -36.91 9.08
CA PRO A 811 14.01 -35.77 8.21
C PRO A 811 13.29 -36.07 6.88
N TYR A 812 13.32 -37.32 6.44
CA TYR A 812 12.71 -37.77 5.17
C TYR A 812 11.41 -38.55 5.40
N ALA A 813 11.04 -38.77 6.66
CA ALA A 813 9.79 -39.41 7.01
C ALA A 813 8.62 -38.59 6.48
N ALA A 814 7.66 -39.24 5.84
CA ALA A 814 6.64 -38.55 5.07
C ALA A 814 5.32 -39.30 5.02
N VAL A 815 4.24 -38.53 4.95
CA VAL A 815 2.89 -39.05 4.68
C VAL A 815 2.60 -38.89 3.20
N TRP A 816 2.09 -39.93 2.55
CA TRP A 816 1.70 -39.85 1.14
C TRP A 816 0.21 -39.55 1.01
N LEU A 817 -0.10 -38.55 0.20
CA LEU A 817 -1.46 -38.08 -0.06
C LEU A 817 -1.86 -38.43 -1.49
N PRO A 818 -2.93 -39.23 -1.69
CA PRO A 818 -3.31 -39.70 -3.01
C PRO A 818 -4.14 -38.64 -3.75
N LEU A 819 -3.47 -37.63 -4.32
CA LEU A 819 -4.08 -36.44 -4.92
C LEU A 819 -5.06 -36.79 -6.04
N ALA A 820 -4.59 -37.46 -7.10
CA ALA A 820 -5.40 -37.74 -8.29
C ALA A 820 -6.61 -38.62 -7.94
N ARG A 821 -6.40 -39.62 -7.08
CA ARG A 821 -7.45 -40.50 -6.57
C ARG A 821 -8.51 -39.72 -5.78
N ARG A 822 -8.09 -38.81 -4.88
CA ARG A 822 -9.02 -38.01 -4.06
C ARG A 822 -9.75 -36.96 -4.92
N ALA A 823 -9.11 -36.46 -5.97
CA ALA A 823 -9.74 -35.59 -6.97
C ALA A 823 -10.69 -36.34 -7.92
N GLY A 824 -10.56 -37.67 -8.04
CA GLY A 824 -11.38 -38.49 -8.93
C GLY A 824 -10.94 -38.40 -10.40
N VAL A 825 -9.66 -38.13 -10.64
CA VAL A 825 -9.04 -37.99 -11.97
C VAL A 825 -7.79 -38.87 -12.10
N PRO A 826 -7.32 -39.19 -13.31
CA PRO A 826 -6.11 -40.00 -13.48
C PRO A 826 -4.83 -39.28 -13.04
N ALA A 827 -4.77 -37.95 -13.21
CA ALA A 827 -3.64 -37.13 -12.81
C ALA A 827 -4.03 -35.66 -12.59
N VAL A 828 -3.19 -34.91 -11.88
CA VAL A 828 -3.27 -33.46 -11.67
C VAL A 828 -2.08 -32.77 -12.33
N SER A 829 -2.28 -31.59 -12.91
CA SER A 829 -1.25 -30.83 -13.64
C SER A 829 -0.45 -29.88 -12.75
N SER A 830 -1.05 -29.42 -11.66
CA SER A 830 -0.41 -28.55 -10.69
C SER A 830 -1.19 -28.60 -9.38
N GLY A 831 -0.56 -28.16 -8.30
CA GLY A 831 -1.24 -28.06 -7.02
C GLY A 831 -0.51 -27.19 -6.02
N GLN A 832 -1.29 -26.53 -5.17
CA GLN A 832 -0.83 -25.82 -3.99
C GLN A 832 -1.28 -26.59 -2.75
N VAL A 833 -0.32 -27.01 -1.94
CA VAL A 833 -0.52 -27.79 -0.72
C VAL A 833 -0.21 -26.91 0.47
N THR A 834 -1.18 -26.79 1.36
CA THR A 834 -1.10 -26.02 2.59
C THR A 834 -1.31 -26.97 3.76
N VAL A 835 -0.46 -26.87 4.78
CA VAL A 835 -0.55 -27.68 5.99
C VAL A 835 -0.42 -26.78 7.21
N ALA A 836 -1.33 -27.00 8.18
CA ALA A 836 -1.31 -26.37 9.48
C ALA A 836 -1.18 -27.46 10.55
N PHE A 837 -0.25 -27.27 11.48
CA PHE A 837 0.12 -28.31 12.42
C PHE A 837 0.74 -27.73 13.69
N ALA A 838 0.75 -28.53 14.75
CA ALA A 838 1.60 -28.32 15.92
C ALA A 838 2.66 -29.41 15.95
N MET A 839 3.87 -29.08 16.39
CA MET A 839 4.95 -30.07 16.50
C MET A 839 5.66 -29.99 17.84
N LEU A 840 6.01 -31.17 18.36
CA LEU A 840 6.94 -31.36 19.47
C LEU A 840 8.23 -31.99 18.92
N PRO A 841 9.31 -31.20 18.73
CA PRO A 841 10.56 -31.70 18.20
C PRO A 841 11.15 -32.81 19.07
N GLN A 842 11.67 -33.86 18.44
CA GLN A 842 12.42 -34.93 19.12
C GLN A 842 13.92 -34.79 18.85
N SER A 843 14.72 -35.49 19.67
CA SER A 843 16.16 -35.56 19.51
C SER A 843 16.54 -36.29 18.22
N MET A 844 17.50 -35.72 17.48
CA MET A 844 18.14 -36.36 16.32
C MET A 844 18.90 -37.64 16.67
N THR A 845 19.24 -37.85 17.96
CA THR A 845 19.99 -39.03 18.42
C THR A 845 19.19 -40.32 18.43
N GLY A 846 17.87 -40.27 18.16
CA GLY A 846 16.99 -41.44 18.18
C GLY A 846 16.76 -42.05 19.57
N MET A 847 17.24 -41.41 20.64
CA MET A 847 17.13 -41.88 22.02
C MET A 847 15.82 -41.44 22.72
N ALA A 848 14.89 -40.82 22.01
CA ALA A 848 13.61 -40.42 22.57
C ALA A 848 12.71 -41.66 22.84
N PRO A 849 11.96 -41.70 23.96
CA PRO A 849 11.01 -42.77 24.22
C PRO A 849 9.93 -42.82 23.13
N ARG A 850 9.68 -44.01 22.56
CA ARG A 850 8.62 -44.20 21.55
C ARG A 850 7.24 -44.03 22.15
N MET A 851 6.38 -43.27 21.48
CA MET A 851 5.01 -43.12 21.93
C MET A 851 4.19 -44.41 21.73
N PRO A 852 3.31 -44.77 22.68
CA PRO A 852 2.39 -45.88 22.52
C PRO A 852 1.37 -45.56 21.41
N VAL A 853 1.20 -46.49 20.47
CA VAL A 853 0.19 -46.39 19.40
C VAL A 853 -1.16 -46.86 19.92
N ASP A 854 -2.23 -46.16 19.55
CA ASP A 854 -3.58 -46.66 19.75
C ASP A 854 -3.81 -47.93 18.90
N ARG A 855 -3.78 -49.09 19.57
CA ARG A 855 -3.94 -50.42 18.96
C ARG A 855 -5.30 -50.58 18.26
N ARG A 856 -6.32 -49.79 18.60
CA ARG A 856 -7.64 -49.82 17.93
C ARG A 856 -7.57 -49.05 16.61
N ALA A 857 -6.96 -47.86 16.62
CA ALA A 857 -6.71 -47.06 15.42
C ALA A 857 -5.81 -47.80 14.42
N GLU A 858 -4.77 -48.48 14.89
CA GLU A 858 -3.84 -49.25 14.04
C GLU A 858 -4.56 -50.41 13.31
N ARG A 859 -5.44 -51.14 14.02
CA ARG A 859 -6.25 -52.21 13.42
C ARG A 859 -7.21 -51.68 12.37
N SER A 860 -7.87 -50.55 12.65
CA SER A 860 -8.77 -49.88 11.70
C SER A 860 -8.02 -49.38 10.45
N ALA A 861 -6.86 -48.73 10.62
CA ALA A 861 -6.02 -48.28 9.52
C ALA A 861 -5.45 -49.43 8.67
N ARG A 862 -5.16 -50.57 9.30
CA ARG A 862 -4.71 -51.78 8.60
C ARG A 862 -5.86 -52.44 7.82
N ALA A 863 -7.06 -52.48 8.41
CA ALA A 863 -8.27 -53.00 7.75
C ALA A 863 -8.70 -52.11 6.57
N ALA A 864 -8.65 -50.78 6.72
CA ALA A 864 -8.93 -49.82 5.66
C ALA A 864 -7.98 -50.00 4.46
N ARG A 865 -6.66 -50.08 4.70
CA ARG A 865 -5.64 -50.33 3.66
C ARG A 865 -5.85 -51.65 2.92
N LEU A 866 -6.20 -52.71 3.64
CA LEU A 866 -6.51 -54.00 3.03
C LEU A 866 -7.77 -53.94 2.17
N THR A 867 -8.81 -53.27 2.66
CA THR A 867 -10.08 -53.12 1.94
C THR A 867 -9.92 -52.26 0.69
N GLU A 868 -9.14 -51.18 0.76
CA GLU A 868 -8.82 -50.35 -0.41
C GLU A 868 -7.99 -51.09 -1.44
N ARG A 869 -6.92 -51.78 -1.01
CA ARG A 869 -6.08 -52.57 -1.91
C ARG A 869 -6.89 -53.65 -2.65
N LEU A 870 -7.83 -54.29 -1.95
CA LEU A 870 -8.76 -55.25 -2.54
C LEU A 870 -9.72 -54.59 -3.56
N ARG A 871 -10.21 -53.38 -3.29
CA ARG A 871 -11.04 -52.61 -4.24
C ARG A 871 -10.26 -52.16 -5.47
N GLU A 872 -8.99 -51.80 -5.31
CA GLU A 872 -8.11 -51.36 -6.39
C GLU A 872 -7.72 -52.54 -7.30
N GLU A 873 -7.34 -53.67 -6.73
CA GLU A 873 -7.08 -54.93 -7.45
C GLU A 873 -8.33 -55.46 -8.17
N TYR A 874 -9.52 -55.21 -7.60
CA TYR A 874 -10.80 -55.54 -8.24
C TYR A 874 -11.13 -54.61 -9.42
N ARG A 875 -10.92 -53.29 -9.29
CA ARG A 875 -11.19 -52.34 -10.38
C ARG A 875 -10.25 -52.48 -11.56
N THR A 876 -8.98 -52.81 -11.31
CA THR A 876 -7.96 -52.93 -12.37
C THR A 876 -8.00 -54.26 -13.11
N ALA A 877 -8.32 -55.38 -12.45
CA ALA A 877 -8.23 -56.71 -13.05
C ALA A 877 -9.40 -57.67 -12.71
N GLY A 878 -10.51 -57.14 -12.20
CA GLY A 878 -11.69 -57.91 -11.82
C GLY A 878 -11.43 -58.94 -10.72
N VAL A 879 -12.30 -59.95 -10.62
CA VAL A 879 -12.19 -61.04 -9.62
C VAL A 879 -10.84 -61.79 -9.70
N LYS A 880 -10.23 -61.86 -10.89
CA LYS A 880 -8.90 -62.48 -11.10
C LYS A 880 -7.76 -61.69 -10.45
N GLY A 881 -7.81 -60.36 -10.47
CA GLY A 881 -6.81 -59.50 -9.83
C GLY A 881 -6.74 -59.69 -8.32
N VAL A 882 -7.92 -59.74 -7.68
CA VAL A 882 -8.07 -59.96 -6.23
C VAL A 882 -7.54 -61.33 -5.81
N ALA A 883 -7.77 -62.38 -6.61
CA ALA A 883 -7.27 -63.73 -6.33
C ALA A 883 -5.73 -63.83 -6.44
N VAL A 884 -5.14 -63.14 -7.41
CA VAL A 884 -3.67 -63.07 -7.60
C VAL A 884 -3.00 -62.25 -6.50
N GLY A 885 -3.61 -61.14 -6.06
CA GLY A 885 -3.15 -60.33 -4.93
C GLY A 885 -3.19 -61.10 -3.61
N ALA A 886 -4.30 -61.77 -3.31
CA ALA A 886 -4.44 -62.65 -2.15
C ALA A 886 -3.41 -63.80 -2.16
N GLY A 887 -3.15 -64.40 -3.33
CA GLY A 887 -2.13 -65.44 -3.50
C GLY A 887 -0.70 -64.94 -3.25
N ARG A 888 -0.37 -63.70 -3.65
CA ARG A 888 0.93 -63.06 -3.37
C ARG A 888 1.13 -62.80 -1.87
N VAL A 889 0.08 -62.35 -1.18
CA VAL A 889 0.12 -62.09 0.27
C VAL A 889 0.22 -63.40 1.07
N ALA A 890 -0.48 -64.46 0.63
CA ALA A 890 -0.39 -65.79 1.23
C ALA A 890 1.03 -66.39 1.05
N ARG A 891 1.64 -66.28 -0.13
CA ARG A 891 3.02 -66.73 -0.39
C ARG A 891 4.05 -65.96 0.46
N ARG A 892 3.88 -64.65 0.64
CA ARG A 892 4.77 -63.83 1.49
C ARG A 892 4.67 -64.16 2.98
N LYS A 893 3.50 -64.58 3.46
CA LYS A 893 3.30 -65.01 4.86
C LYS A 893 3.75 -66.44 5.14
N LEU A 894 3.85 -67.28 4.10
CA LEU A 894 4.30 -68.67 4.21
C LEU A 894 5.83 -68.84 4.04
N GLY A 895 6.58 -67.74 3.87
CA GLY A 895 8.04 -67.77 3.93
C GLY A 895 8.72 -68.45 2.74
N ASP A 896 8.09 -68.53 1.56
CA ASP A 896 8.74 -69.08 0.37
C ASP A 896 9.66 -68.01 -0.26
N THR A 897 10.96 -68.19 -0.04
CA THR A 897 12.03 -67.52 -0.78
C THR A 897 12.46 -68.43 -1.93
N ARG A 898 11.92 -68.16 -3.12
CA ARG A 898 12.58 -68.48 -4.39
C ARG A 898 12.30 -67.37 -5.40
#